data_AF-A0A6N8HJX9-F1
#
_entry.id   AF-A0A6N8HJX9-F1
#
_cell.length_a   1.000
_cell.length_b   1.000
_cell.length_c   1.000
_cell.angle_alpha   90.00
_cell.angle_beta   90.00
_cell.angle_gamma   90.00
#
_symmetry.space_group_name_H-M   'P 1'
#
loop_
_entity.id
_entity.type
_entity.pdbx_description
1 polymer ?
#
loop_
_entity_poly.entity_id
_entity_poly.type
_entity_poly.pdbx_seq_one_letter_code
_entity_poly.pdbx_strand_id
1 'polypeptide(L)'
;MRRTIVLLSFSLFLLTALTGLVMRIFPFTRNNLIPYEHLLHGHSHLALIGWAFMGVLVVFFAIIWRKMTKKEKQHGMILMLSLFIVSVSMFAAFLYEGYALYSIVLSTLHIGVEYWAVIFIYRRLHYITQGSKTAALYIKAGLFTLIISSVGPFMLGAISANGLKDTAWFDMTIYFYLHFQYNGWLFFMLIGMLIFMLVQANITLNHTHLRRGFWFYLLALFPGYILSILWVESLPGYSYIFAIAGSIGQWIGIFLIICAVSKSWTQIKQHFSEKVVWLLGAVLFLLFAKSTLELGLMLPNLANMIYETRSIVIGYLHLTLLGFVSGMILVLYEITGLLDSRSKAMLRGVSMFAIGLILNESILFLQGLLDWMNLPSFPFASHGLLVAALILLISIISMTVSVFTGRPVFRIQLADRFHKALVNISATFHLPLFGYSKMNGGMNMTSNKQTQDTQPGIESHMHPEPEYIRKYYNGSGKLMGDVALVTGGDSGIGRSVSLHFAKEGADVAIVYLNEREDAETTKRLIEQEGRSCLLIEGDISSPTFCERVVTDVIEHFGKLEILVNNAAEQHPQADILDISNEQLEKTFKTNVFGAFYMTKAAMPHLKEGDAIINTTSVTAYEGSEDLIDYSATKGALVSLTRSLAASLAEKGIRVNAVAPGPIWTPLIPSTFSAEKVSNFGSGTPMKRPGQPAELAPAYVYLASQDASYVSGQVIHVNGGIILNG
;
A
#
# COMPACT_ATOMS: atom_id res chain seq x y z
N MET A 1 -2.82 1.25 -3.92
CA MET A 1 -4.26 1.07 -4.17
C MET A 1 -4.93 2.45 -4.11
N ARG A 2 -5.87 2.77 -5.01
CA ARG A 2 -6.49 4.11 -5.03
C ARG A 2 -7.37 4.27 -3.78
N ARG A 3 -7.22 5.40 -3.08
CA ARG A 3 -8.05 5.81 -1.92
C ARG A 3 -9.54 5.67 -2.19
N THR A 4 -9.94 5.97 -3.43
CA THR A 4 -11.31 5.83 -3.94
C THR A 4 -11.91 4.46 -3.67
N ILE A 5 -11.13 3.38 -3.74
CA ILE A 5 -11.65 2.01 -3.53
C ILE A 5 -12.03 1.77 -2.06
N VAL A 6 -11.21 2.26 -1.13
CA VAL A 6 -11.50 2.17 0.31
C VAL A 6 -12.77 2.97 0.61
N LEU A 7 -12.91 4.15 0.00
CA LEU A 7 -14.12 4.97 0.10
C LEU A 7 -15.37 4.24 -0.42
N LEU A 8 -15.31 3.53 -1.55
CA LEU A 8 -16.44 2.73 -2.05
C LEU A 8 -16.93 1.71 -1.00
N SER A 9 -16.00 1.01 -0.33
CA SER A 9 -16.37 0.09 0.75
C SER A 9 -17.02 0.81 1.92
N PHE A 10 -16.45 1.93 2.39
CA PHE A 10 -17.01 2.70 3.50
C PHE A 10 -18.35 3.36 3.15
N SER A 11 -18.61 3.70 1.89
CA SER A 11 -19.92 4.17 1.45
C SER A 11 -21.00 3.09 1.61
N LEU A 12 -20.70 1.83 1.26
CA LEU A 12 -21.63 0.71 1.52
C LEU A 12 -21.80 0.46 3.02
N PHE A 13 -20.74 0.61 3.82
CA PHE A 13 -20.83 0.49 5.27
C PHE A 13 -21.71 1.57 5.89
N LEU A 14 -21.53 2.81 5.45
CA LEU A 14 -22.32 3.96 5.90
C LEU A 14 -23.79 3.80 5.53
N LEU A 15 -24.08 3.34 4.31
CA LEU A 15 -25.45 3.08 3.87
C LEU A 15 -26.09 1.92 4.66
N THR A 16 -25.31 0.90 5.03
CA THR A 16 -25.75 -0.19 5.92
C THR A 16 -26.10 0.34 7.31
N ALA A 17 -25.26 1.20 7.89
CA ALA A 17 -25.51 1.80 9.19
C ALA A 17 -26.73 2.74 9.18
N LEU A 18 -26.88 3.53 8.11
CA LEU A 18 -28.01 4.43 7.93
C LEU A 18 -29.34 3.65 7.87
N THR A 19 -29.38 2.60 7.05
CA THR A 19 -30.59 1.75 6.94
C THR A 19 -30.90 1.02 8.25
N GLY A 20 -29.87 0.56 8.96
CA GLY A 20 -30.02 -0.01 10.31
C GLY A 20 -30.64 1.00 11.29
N LEU A 21 -30.20 2.26 11.27
CA LEU A 21 -30.79 3.33 12.07
C LEU A 21 -32.26 3.57 11.69
N VAL A 22 -32.55 3.68 10.38
CA VAL A 22 -33.92 3.87 9.90
C VAL A 22 -34.83 2.75 10.38
N MET A 23 -34.39 1.49 10.29
CA MET A 23 -35.14 0.34 10.83
C MET A 23 -35.41 0.43 12.34
N ARG A 24 -34.51 1.04 13.12
CA ARG A 24 -34.71 1.27 14.56
C ARG A 24 -35.65 2.44 14.85
N ILE A 25 -35.91 3.33 13.88
CA ILE A 25 -36.86 4.43 13.98
C ILE A 25 -38.31 3.95 13.74
N PHE A 26 -38.52 2.89 12.96
CA PHE A 26 -39.85 2.37 12.59
C PHE A 26 -40.85 2.25 13.75
N PRO A 27 -40.49 1.76 14.95
CA PRO A 27 -41.43 1.66 16.07
C PRO A 27 -41.96 3.02 16.57
N PHE A 28 -41.31 4.12 16.21
CA PHE A 28 -41.63 5.48 16.64
C PHE A 28 -42.43 6.28 15.60
N THR A 29 -42.56 5.78 14.37
CA THR A 29 -43.23 6.47 13.26
C THR A 29 -44.48 5.73 12.82
N ARG A 30 -45.60 6.46 12.64
CA ARG A 30 -46.90 5.87 12.22
C ARG A 30 -47.07 5.76 10.71
N ASN A 31 -46.31 6.51 9.91
CA ASN A 31 -46.41 6.54 8.45
C ASN A 31 -45.01 6.44 7.85
N ASN A 32 -44.68 5.29 7.27
CA ASN A 32 -43.38 5.06 6.63
C ASN A 32 -43.56 5.04 5.11
N LEU A 33 -42.71 5.78 4.40
CA LEU A 33 -42.69 5.86 2.93
C LEU A 33 -42.33 4.52 2.26
N ILE A 34 -41.59 3.67 2.97
CA ILE A 34 -41.11 2.38 2.47
C ILE A 34 -41.56 1.29 3.45
N PRO A 35 -42.11 0.16 2.98
CA PRO A 35 -42.46 -0.98 3.84
C PRO A 35 -41.26 -1.51 4.62
N TYR A 36 -41.47 -1.95 5.87
CA TYR A 36 -40.40 -2.45 6.72
C TYR A 36 -39.67 -3.64 6.10
N GLU A 37 -40.41 -4.56 5.47
CA GLU A 37 -39.85 -5.77 4.83
C GLU A 37 -38.92 -5.43 3.67
N HIS A 38 -39.28 -4.43 2.85
CA HIS A 38 -38.47 -3.93 1.75
C HIS A 38 -37.12 -3.41 2.27
N LEU A 39 -37.18 -2.60 3.33
CA LEU A 39 -35.99 -2.05 3.97
C LEU A 39 -35.14 -3.14 4.65
N LEU A 40 -35.77 -4.11 5.33
CA LEU A 40 -35.09 -5.23 5.97
C LEU A 40 -34.32 -6.08 4.96
N HIS A 41 -34.95 -6.44 3.83
CA HIS A 41 -34.29 -7.21 2.78
C HIS A 41 -33.13 -6.43 2.15
N GLY A 42 -33.36 -5.15 1.82
CA GLY A 42 -32.31 -4.28 1.30
C GLY A 42 -31.14 -4.14 2.27
N HIS A 43 -31.40 -3.90 3.56
CA HIS A 43 -30.38 -3.78 4.59
C HIS A 43 -29.53 -5.04 4.72
N SER A 44 -30.16 -6.22 4.78
CA SER A 44 -29.45 -7.50 4.91
C SER A 44 -28.51 -7.77 3.71
N HIS A 45 -28.99 -7.57 2.49
CA HIS A 45 -28.17 -7.76 1.29
C HIS A 45 -27.03 -6.73 1.23
N LEU A 46 -27.32 -5.48 1.55
CA LEU A 46 -26.31 -4.43 1.59
C LEU A 46 -25.23 -4.70 2.65
N ALA A 47 -25.60 -5.23 3.81
CA ALA A 47 -24.65 -5.60 4.86
C ALA A 47 -23.75 -6.77 4.45
N LEU A 48 -24.34 -7.84 3.92
CA LEU A 48 -23.66 -9.09 3.62
C LEU A 48 -22.88 -9.04 2.30
N ILE A 49 -23.59 -8.86 1.19
CA ILE A 49 -23.00 -8.93 -0.16
C ILE A 49 -22.57 -7.55 -0.69
N GLY A 50 -22.99 -6.46 -0.05
CA GLY A 50 -22.44 -5.13 -0.26
C GLY A 50 -21.17 -4.88 0.58
N TRP A 51 -21.34 -4.43 1.82
CA TRP A 51 -20.23 -4.03 2.70
C TRP A 51 -19.24 -5.15 2.98
N ALA A 52 -19.68 -6.30 3.51
CA ALA A 52 -18.74 -7.33 3.94
C ALA A 52 -17.97 -7.94 2.75
N PHE A 53 -18.66 -8.23 1.64
CA PHE A 53 -18.01 -8.72 0.42
C PHE A 53 -17.02 -7.70 -0.16
N MET A 54 -17.44 -6.44 -0.34
CA MET A 54 -16.57 -5.37 -0.83
C MET A 54 -15.37 -5.20 0.10
N GLY A 55 -15.58 -5.24 1.41
CA GLY A 55 -14.53 -5.11 2.42
C GLY A 55 -13.47 -6.21 2.33
N VAL A 56 -13.92 -7.48 2.25
CA VAL A 56 -13.03 -8.63 2.01
C VAL A 56 -12.24 -8.46 0.72
N LEU A 57 -12.90 -8.01 -0.35
CA LEU A 57 -12.27 -7.82 -1.64
C LEU A 57 -11.23 -6.69 -1.60
N VAL A 58 -11.53 -5.56 -0.93
CA VAL A 58 -10.57 -4.48 -0.69
C VAL A 58 -9.33 -4.99 0.06
N VAL A 59 -9.49 -5.77 1.12
CA VAL A 59 -8.35 -6.36 1.85
C VAL A 59 -7.53 -7.22 0.89
N PHE A 60 -8.17 -8.13 0.14
CA PHE A 60 -7.47 -9.00 -0.78
C PHE A 60 -6.66 -8.21 -1.81
N PHE A 61 -7.28 -7.20 -2.43
CA PHE A 61 -6.59 -6.31 -3.34
C PHE A 61 -5.43 -5.59 -2.66
N ALA A 62 -5.60 -5.05 -1.46
CA ALA A 62 -4.52 -4.36 -0.74
C ALA A 62 -3.30 -5.25 -0.51
N ILE A 63 -3.53 -6.54 -0.21
CA ILE A 63 -2.48 -7.53 -0.01
C ILE A 63 -1.66 -7.77 -1.30
N ILE A 64 -2.32 -7.96 -2.44
CA ILE A 64 -1.64 -8.32 -3.70
C ILE A 64 -1.37 -7.13 -4.62
N TRP A 65 -1.86 -5.92 -4.30
CA TRP A 65 -1.88 -4.76 -5.20
C TRP A 65 -0.51 -4.45 -5.79
N ARG A 66 0.55 -4.52 -4.96
CA ARG A 66 1.91 -4.19 -5.38
C ARG A 66 2.48 -5.21 -6.38
N LYS A 67 2.06 -6.47 -6.29
CA LYS A 67 2.53 -7.57 -7.13
C LYS A 67 1.81 -7.67 -8.48
N MET A 68 0.64 -7.03 -8.61
CA MET A 68 -0.18 -7.07 -9.82
C MET A 68 0.37 -6.17 -10.94
N THR A 69 0.25 -6.66 -12.18
CA THR A 69 0.54 -5.88 -13.40
C THR A 69 -0.47 -4.73 -13.59
N LYS A 70 -0.15 -3.77 -14.47
CA LYS A 70 -1.06 -2.63 -14.78
C LYS A 70 -2.42 -3.10 -15.31
N LYS A 71 -2.42 -4.09 -16.21
CA LYS A 71 -3.65 -4.67 -16.79
C LYS A 71 -4.51 -5.36 -15.72
N GLU A 72 -3.88 -6.10 -14.81
CA GLU A 72 -4.59 -6.75 -13.71
C GLU A 72 -5.18 -5.75 -12.72
N LYS A 73 -4.47 -4.66 -12.43
CA LYS A 73 -4.98 -3.55 -11.61
C LYS A 73 -6.21 -2.91 -12.26
N GLN A 74 -6.18 -2.67 -13.57
CA GLN A 74 -7.33 -2.16 -14.32
C GLN A 74 -8.53 -3.12 -14.25
N HIS A 75 -8.33 -4.41 -14.53
CA HIS A 75 -9.41 -5.40 -14.42
C HIS A 75 -9.98 -5.49 -13.00
N GLY A 76 -9.11 -5.42 -11.99
CA GLY A 76 -9.53 -5.39 -10.60
C GLY A 76 -10.35 -4.16 -10.23
N MET A 77 -9.98 -2.98 -10.75
CA MET A 77 -10.77 -1.76 -10.58
C MET A 77 -12.16 -1.87 -11.20
N ILE A 78 -12.26 -2.44 -12.40
CA ILE A 78 -13.55 -2.63 -13.08
C ILE A 78 -14.42 -3.58 -12.26
N LEU A 79 -13.87 -4.71 -11.80
CA LEU A 79 -14.57 -5.65 -10.94
C LEU A 79 -15.14 -4.97 -9.68
N MET A 80 -14.33 -4.17 -8.98
CA MET A 80 -14.76 -3.44 -7.77
C MET A 80 -15.86 -2.42 -8.07
N LEU A 81 -15.76 -1.70 -9.19
CA LEU A 81 -16.77 -0.73 -9.60
C LEU A 81 -18.08 -1.41 -10.00
N SER A 82 -18.01 -2.50 -10.76
CA SER A 82 -19.17 -3.31 -11.12
C SER A 82 -19.89 -3.84 -9.89
N LEU A 83 -19.14 -4.39 -8.92
CA LEU A 83 -19.70 -4.85 -7.66
C LEU A 83 -20.42 -3.72 -6.92
N PHE A 84 -19.77 -2.55 -6.77
CA PHE A 84 -20.37 -1.40 -6.09
C PHE A 84 -21.68 -0.95 -6.75
N ILE A 85 -21.67 -0.80 -8.09
CA ILE A 85 -22.85 -0.37 -8.85
C ILE A 85 -23.97 -1.39 -8.67
N VAL A 86 -23.70 -2.69 -8.87
CA VAL A 86 -24.71 -3.73 -8.73
C VAL A 86 -25.26 -3.80 -7.30
N SER A 87 -24.43 -3.67 -6.26
CA SER A 87 -24.91 -3.66 -4.87
C SER A 87 -25.83 -2.47 -4.59
N VAL A 88 -25.50 -1.27 -5.07
CA VAL A 88 -26.34 -0.06 -4.89
C VAL A 88 -27.64 -0.15 -5.69
N SER A 89 -27.58 -0.61 -6.94
CA SER A 89 -28.76 -0.82 -7.77
C SER A 89 -29.69 -1.88 -7.17
N MET A 90 -29.14 -3.01 -6.72
CA MET A 90 -29.89 -4.07 -6.05
C MET A 90 -30.57 -3.55 -4.78
N PHE A 91 -29.85 -2.77 -3.97
CA PHE A 91 -30.42 -2.13 -2.78
C PHE A 91 -31.58 -1.20 -3.13
N ALA A 92 -31.43 -0.35 -4.16
CA ALA A 92 -32.50 0.54 -4.62
C ALA A 92 -33.74 -0.24 -5.11
N ALA A 93 -33.53 -1.36 -5.81
CA ALA A 93 -34.64 -2.23 -6.24
C ALA A 93 -35.38 -2.84 -5.06
N PHE A 94 -34.67 -3.33 -4.02
CA PHE A 94 -35.30 -3.81 -2.80
C PHE A 94 -36.14 -2.73 -2.10
N LEU A 95 -35.67 -1.48 -2.05
CA LEU A 95 -36.46 -0.39 -1.47
C LEU A 95 -37.72 -0.09 -2.29
N TYR A 96 -37.62 -0.16 -3.63
CA TYR A 96 -38.71 0.18 -4.53
C TYR A 96 -39.84 -0.86 -4.54
N GLU A 97 -39.51 -2.14 -4.70
CA GLU A 97 -40.50 -3.20 -4.94
C GLU A 97 -40.40 -4.40 -3.99
N GLY A 98 -39.47 -4.36 -3.03
CA GLY A 98 -39.24 -5.51 -2.16
C GLY A 98 -38.64 -6.68 -2.92
N TYR A 99 -39.09 -7.89 -2.61
CA TYR A 99 -38.61 -9.13 -3.25
C TYR A 99 -39.41 -9.41 -4.53
N ALA A 100 -38.98 -8.82 -5.65
CA ALA A 100 -39.69 -8.82 -6.92
C ALA A 100 -38.70 -8.83 -8.11
N LEU A 101 -39.19 -8.56 -9.33
CA LEU A 101 -38.47 -8.84 -10.57
C LEU A 101 -37.09 -8.15 -10.65
N TYR A 102 -37.01 -6.84 -10.42
CA TYR A 102 -35.76 -6.08 -10.49
C TYR A 102 -34.79 -6.49 -9.38
N SER A 103 -35.26 -6.69 -8.15
CA SER A 103 -34.38 -7.11 -7.05
C SER A 103 -33.85 -8.52 -7.26
N ILE A 104 -34.63 -9.44 -7.83
CA ILE A 104 -34.18 -10.79 -8.22
C ILE A 104 -33.16 -10.72 -9.36
N VAL A 105 -33.43 -9.95 -10.42
CA VAL A 105 -32.51 -9.80 -11.56
C VAL A 105 -31.17 -9.22 -11.10
N LEU A 106 -31.19 -8.17 -10.28
CA LEU A 106 -29.97 -7.53 -9.79
C LEU A 106 -29.22 -8.41 -8.77
N SER A 107 -29.92 -9.19 -7.95
CA SER A 107 -29.30 -10.20 -7.07
C SER A 107 -28.63 -11.31 -7.89
N THR A 108 -29.26 -11.75 -8.97
CA THR A 108 -28.68 -12.75 -9.90
C THR A 108 -27.45 -12.20 -10.60
N LEU A 109 -27.52 -10.95 -11.07
CA LEU A 109 -26.36 -10.24 -11.63
C LEU A 109 -25.22 -10.12 -10.61
N HIS A 110 -25.55 -9.86 -9.34
CA HIS A 110 -24.58 -9.80 -8.26
C HIS A 110 -23.80 -11.12 -8.13
N ILE A 111 -24.50 -12.26 -8.12
CA ILE A 111 -23.87 -13.60 -8.10
C ILE A 111 -22.93 -13.79 -9.30
N GLY A 112 -23.32 -13.31 -10.49
CA GLY A 112 -22.43 -13.32 -11.67
C GLY A 112 -21.14 -12.52 -11.46
N VAL A 113 -21.22 -11.35 -10.83
CA VAL A 113 -20.05 -10.54 -10.47
C VAL A 113 -19.23 -11.21 -9.37
N GLU A 114 -19.85 -11.90 -8.41
CA GLU A 114 -19.15 -12.69 -7.40
C GLU A 114 -18.35 -13.84 -8.03
N TYR A 115 -18.91 -14.55 -9.01
CA TYR A 115 -18.16 -15.56 -9.76
C TYR A 115 -16.99 -14.97 -10.53
N TRP A 116 -17.17 -13.78 -11.10
CA TRP A 116 -16.06 -13.06 -11.71
C TRP A 116 -14.97 -12.73 -10.69
N ALA A 117 -15.35 -12.29 -9.48
CA ALA A 117 -14.40 -12.08 -8.37
C ALA A 117 -13.70 -13.38 -7.96
N VAL A 118 -14.41 -14.51 -7.89
CA VAL A 118 -13.81 -15.82 -7.58
C VAL A 118 -12.74 -16.19 -8.58
N ILE A 119 -13.04 -16.12 -9.88
CA ILE A 119 -12.09 -16.41 -10.96
C ILE A 119 -10.90 -15.45 -10.88
N PHE A 120 -11.16 -14.18 -10.61
CA PHE A 120 -10.12 -13.16 -10.47
C PHE A 120 -9.15 -13.49 -9.34
N ILE A 121 -9.67 -13.74 -8.13
CA ILE A 121 -8.89 -14.08 -6.93
C ILE A 121 -8.12 -15.38 -7.16
N TYR A 122 -8.78 -16.42 -7.68
CA TYR A 122 -8.18 -17.74 -7.90
C TYR A 122 -6.95 -17.66 -8.82
N ARG A 123 -7.06 -16.94 -9.95
CA ARG A 123 -5.95 -16.76 -10.89
C ARG A 123 -4.75 -16.01 -10.28
N ARG A 124 -4.98 -15.20 -9.24
CA ARG A 124 -3.94 -14.39 -8.56
C ARG A 124 -3.51 -14.97 -7.22
N LEU A 125 -4.04 -16.14 -6.85
CA LEU A 125 -3.72 -16.79 -5.59
C LEU A 125 -2.24 -17.23 -5.48
N HIS A 126 -1.56 -17.37 -6.62
CA HIS A 126 -0.12 -17.67 -6.65
C HIS A 126 0.70 -16.62 -5.88
N TYR A 127 0.31 -15.34 -5.87
CA TYR A 127 0.96 -14.27 -5.10
C TYR A 127 0.91 -14.47 -3.57
N ILE A 128 -0.14 -15.13 -3.09
CA ILE A 128 -0.31 -15.52 -1.68
C ILE A 128 0.42 -16.84 -1.41
N THR A 129 0.32 -17.79 -2.33
CA THR A 129 0.90 -19.14 -2.20
C THR A 129 2.42 -19.09 -2.03
N GLN A 130 3.09 -18.18 -2.73
CA GLN A 130 4.54 -17.92 -2.56
C GLN A 130 4.92 -17.46 -1.14
N GLY A 131 4.02 -16.78 -0.42
CA GLY A 131 4.28 -16.27 0.93
C GLY A 131 3.78 -17.19 2.06
N SER A 132 2.67 -17.90 1.86
CA SER A 132 2.17 -18.89 2.83
C SER A 132 1.20 -19.87 2.18
N LYS A 133 1.62 -21.15 2.08
CA LYS A 133 0.75 -22.24 1.60
C LYS A 133 -0.46 -22.45 2.50
N THR A 134 -0.32 -22.21 3.80
CA THR A 134 -1.43 -22.34 4.77
C THR A 134 -2.47 -21.27 4.53
N ALA A 135 -2.07 -20.00 4.35
CA ALA A 135 -3.01 -18.93 4.03
C ALA A 135 -3.75 -19.18 2.72
N ALA A 136 -3.03 -19.62 1.68
CA ALA A 136 -3.63 -19.97 0.39
C ALA A 136 -4.66 -21.12 0.50
N LEU A 137 -4.43 -22.09 1.39
CA LEU A 137 -5.38 -23.18 1.66
C LEU A 137 -6.72 -22.65 2.19
N TYR A 138 -6.69 -21.73 3.17
CA TYR A 138 -7.89 -21.06 3.68
C TYR A 138 -8.60 -20.26 2.58
N ILE A 139 -7.88 -19.43 1.83
CA ILE A 139 -8.49 -18.62 0.76
C ILE A 139 -9.15 -19.51 -0.32
N LYS A 140 -8.55 -20.66 -0.68
CA LYS A 140 -9.19 -21.62 -1.60
C LYS A 140 -10.49 -22.17 -1.06
N ALA A 141 -10.53 -22.55 0.22
CA ALA A 141 -11.75 -23.02 0.86
C ALA A 141 -12.82 -21.93 0.86
N GLY A 142 -12.44 -20.68 1.16
CA GLY A 142 -13.34 -19.54 1.06
C GLY A 142 -13.99 -19.45 -0.32
N LEU A 143 -13.18 -19.36 -1.38
CA LEU A 143 -13.66 -19.30 -2.76
C LEU A 143 -14.58 -20.48 -3.12
N PHE A 144 -14.23 -21.68 -2.70
CA PHE A 144 -15.04 -22.88 -2.90
C PHE A 144 -16.40 -22.77 -2.20
N THR A 145 -16.41 -22.36 -0.93
CA THR A 145 -17.64 -22.20 -0.14
C THR A 145 -18.52 -21.04 -0.64
N LEU A 146 -17.93 -20.00 -1.27
CA LEU A 146 -18.69 -18.94 -1.94
C LEU A 146 -19.42 -19.46 -3.18
N ILE A 147 -18.78 -20.34 -3.97
CA ILE A 147 -19.49 -20.99 -5.08
C ILE A 147 -20.60 -21.89 -4.52
N ILE A 148 -20.31 -22.69 -3.49
CA ILE A 148 -21.34 -23.56 -2.89
C ILE A 148 -22.52 -22.74 -2.36
N SER A 149 -22.28 -21.63 -1.66
CA SER A 149 -23.37 -20.84 -1.07
C SER A 149 -24.39 -20.41 -2.11
N SER A 150 -23.96 -20.07 -3.32
CA SER A 150 -24.84 -19.63 -4.41
C SER A 150 -25.88 -20.69 -4.85
N VAL A 151 -25.68 -21.97 -4.53
CA VAL A 151 -26.71 -23.01 -4.73
C VAL A 151 -28.01 -22.63 -4.04
N GLY A 152 -27.94 -21.99 -2.86
CA GLY A 152 -29.12 -21.50 -2.15
C GLY A 152 -29.98 -20.56 -3.00
N PRO A 153 -29.48 -19.37 -3.39
CA PRO A 153 -30.22 -18.44 -4.24
C PRO A 153 -30.76 -19.04 -5.55
N PHE A 154 -30.01 -19.92 -6.23
CA PHE A 154 -30.52 -20.59 -7.44
C PHE A 154 -31.69 -21.55 -7.12
N MET A 155 -31.59 -22.29 -6.02
CA MET A 155 -32.67 -23.17 -5.57
C MET A 155 -33.89 -22.37 -5.10
N LEU A 156 -33.73 -21.18 -4.50
CA LEU A 156 -34.85 -20.31 -4.13
C LEU A 156 -35.68 -19.91 -5.35
N GLY A 157 -35.03 -19.62 -6.49
CA GLY A 157 -35.70 -19.35 -7.75
C GLY A 157 -36.53 -20.55 -8.23
N ALA A 158 -35.94 -21.75 -8.22
CA ALA A 158 -36.61 -22.97 -8.62
C ALA A 158 -37.78 -23.35 -7.69
N ILE A 159 -37.58 -23.26 -6.37
CA ILE A 159 -38.61 -23.53 -5.35
C ILE A 159 -39.77 -22.54 -5.49
N SER A 160 -39.46 -21.25 -5.67
CA SER A 160 -40.47 -20.21 -5.88
C SER A 160 -41.29 -20.43 -7.15
N ALA A 161 -40.65 -20.83 -8.25
CA ALA A 161 -41.32 -21.09 -9.52
C ALA A 161 -42.28 -22.30 -9.46
N ASN A 162 -42.01 -23.25 -8.57
CA ASN A 162 -42.87 -24.42 -8.34
C ASN A 162 -43.94 -24.19 -7.25
N GLY A 163 -44.12 -22.95 -6.76
CA GLY A 163 -45.14 -22.62 -5.77
C GLY A 163 -44.84 -23.11 -4.35
N LEU A 164 -43.58 -23.43 -4.04
CA LEU A 164 -43.17 -24.04 -2.77
C LEU A 164 -42.65 -23.01 -1.74
N LYS A 165 -43.06 -21.75 -1.84
CA LYS A 165 -42.58 -20.66 -0.97
C LYS A 165 -42.93 -20.85 0.51
N ASP A 166 -44.08 -21.46 0.79
CA ASP A 166 -44.57 -21.68 2.15
C ASP A 166 -44.11 -23.02 2.75
N THR A 167 -43.09 -23.66 2.14
CA THR A 167 -42.57 -24.95 2.59
C THR A 167 -41.23 -24.79 3.30
N ALA A 168 -40.92 -25.73 4.20
CA ALA A 168 -39.62 -25.76 4.89
C ALA A 168 -38.41 -25.74 3.93
N TRP A 169 -38.57 -26.25 2.70
CA TRP A 169 -37.52 -26.21 1.66
C TRP A 169 -37.09 -24.79 1.31
N PHE A 170 -38.00 -23.82 1.33
CA PHE A 170 -37.70 -22.43 1.04
C PHE A 170 -36.74 -21.85 2.10
N ASP A 171 -37.12 -21.96 3.38
CA ASP A 171 -36.29 -21.47 4.49
C ASP A 171 -34.97 -22.22 4.61
N MET A 172 -34.99 -23.56 4.50
CA MET A 172 -33.77 -24.39 4.48
C MET A 172 -32.75 -23.88 3.47
N THR A 173 -33.22 -23.42 2.31
CA THR A 173 -32.37 -22.88 1.24
C THR A 173 -31.77 -21.52 1.61
N ILE A 174 -32.50 -20.66 2.32
CA ILE A 174 -31.97 -19.42 2.89
C ILE A 174 -30.92 -19.73 3.95
N TYR A 175 -31.20 -20.64 4.88
CA TYR A 175 -30.24 -21.07 5.91
C TYR A 175 -28.98 -21.68 5.28
N PHE A 176 -29.12 -22.43 4.19
CA PHE A 176 -27.98 -22.98 3.45
C PHE A 176 -27.10 -21.86 2.91
N TYR A 177 -27.69 -20.89 2.22
CA TYR A 177 -26.97 -19.73 1.72
C TYR A 177 -26.21 -19.00 2.83
N LEU A 178 -26.91 -18.64 3.91
CA LEU A 178 -26.34 -17.89 5.02
C LEU A 178 -25.23 -18.67 5.73
N HIS A 179 -25.43 -19.97 5.95
CA HIS A 179 -24.42 -20.84 6.58
C HIS A 179 -23.10 -20.85 5.80
N PHE A 180 -23.16 -21.11 4.49
CA PHE A 180 -21.96 -21.13 3.65
C PHE A 180 -21.37 -19.73 3.39
N GLN A 181 -22.15 -18.66 3.52
CA GLN A 181 -21.63 -17.29 3.51
C GLN A 181 -20.84 -16.96 4.78
N TYR A 182 -21.45 -17.16 5.96
CA TYR A 182 -20.85 -16.76 7.25
C TYR A 182 -19.77 -17.72 7.71
N ASN A 183 -20.12 -19.00 7.82
CA ASN A 183 -19.24 -20.05 8.31
C ASN A 183 -18.29 -20.52 7.20
N GLY A 184 -18.64 -20.36 5.93
CA GLY A 184 -17.75 -20.69 4.81
C GLY A 184 -16.92 -19.48 4.35
N TRP A 185 -17.44 -18.80 3.33
CA TRP A 185 -16.72 -17.79 2.54
C TRP A 185 -16.03 -16.74 3.40
N LEU A 186 -16.78 -16.02 4.23
CA LEU A 186 -16.27 -14.90 5.02
C LEU A 186 -15.23 -15.37 6.04
N PHE A 187 -15.53 -16.44 6.78
CA PHE A 187 -14.61 -17.01 7.76
C PHE A 187 -13.27 -17.40 7.12
N PHE A 188 -13.30 -18.23 6.08
CA PHE A 188 -12.09 -18.74 5.46
C PHE A 188 -11.26 -17.63 4.79
N MET A 189 -11.91 -16.68 4.11
CA MET A 189 -11.21 -15.54 3.50
C MET A 189 -10.51 -14.67 4.53
N LEU A 190 -11.23 -14.28 5.59
CA LEU A 190 -10.71 -13.38 6.62
C LEU A 190 -9.57 -14.02 7.41
N ILE A 191 -9.73 -15.28 7.84
CA ILE A 191 -8.67 -16.01 8.54
C ILE A 191 -7.47 -16.27 7.62
N GLY A 192 -7.70 -16.63 6.35
CA GLY A 192 -6.63 -16.82 5.37
C GLY A 192 -5.80 -15.56 5.16
N MET A 193 -6.45 -14.40 5.02
CA MET A 193 -5.79 -13.11 4.88
C MET A 193 -5.06 -12.69 6.17
N LEU A 194 -5.64 -12.94 7.35
CA LEU A 194 -4.97 -12.72 8.64
C LEU A 194 -3.69 -13.55 8.74
N ILE A 195 -3.76 -14.86 8.47
CA ILE A 195 -2.58 -15.75 8.49
C ILE A 195 -1.52 -15.22 7.53
N PHE A 196 -1.90 -14.81 6.31
CA PHE A 196 -0.95 -14.26 5.35
C PHE A 196 -0.25 -13.01 5.91
N MET A 197 -1.02 -12.06 6.45
CA MET A 197 -0.46 -10.81 6.99
C MET A 197 0.46 -11.05 8.19
N LEU A 198 0.10 -11.97 9.09
CA LEU A 198 0.95 -12.36 10.22
C LEU A 198 2.27 -13.00 9.72
N VAL A 199 2.21 -13.89 8.72
CA VAL A 199 3.43 -14.48 8.14
C VAL A 199 4.30 -13.44 7.44
N GLN A 200 3.71 -12.49 6.71
CA GLN A 200 4.45 -11.38 6.08
C GLN A 200 5.09 -10.43 7.10
N ALA A 201 4.53 -10.36 8.31
CA ALA A 201 5.10 -9.64 9.45
C ALA A 201 6.25 -10.42 10.15
N ASN A 202 6.72 -11.53 9.58
CA ASN A 202 7.72 -12.45 10.17
C ASN A 202 7.28 -13.03 11.53
N ILE A 203 5.97 -13.18 11.75
CA ILE A 203 5.44 -13.82 12.96
C ILE A 203 5.39 -15.33 12.73
N THR A 204 6.08 -16.07 13.57
CA THR A 204 6.12 -17.54 13.49
C THR A 204 4.79 -18.10 13.99
N LEU A 205 4.04 -18.80 13.14
CA LEU A 205 2.76 -19.42 13.49
C LEU A 205 2.88 -20.94 13.57
N ASN A 206 2.07 -21.57 14.43
CA ASN A 206 2.00 -23.02 14.49
C ASN A 206 1.19 -23.59 13.31
N HIS A 207 1.88 -23.86 12.20
CA HIS A 207 1.26 -24.37 10.98
C HIS A 207 0.52 -25.70 11.15
N THR A 208 0.95 -26.54 12.10
CA THR A 208 0.26 -27.81 12.40
C THR A 208 -1.12 -27.55 12.99
N HIS A 209 -1.23 -26.64 13.96
CA HIS A 209 -2.52 -26.27 14.55
C HIS A 209 -3.42 -25.56 13.54
N LEU A 210 -2.87 -24.65 12.73
CA LEU A 210 -3.63 -24.00 11.65
C LEU A 210 -4.17 -25.03 10.64
N ARG A 211 -3.35 -25.98 10.19
CA ARG A 211 -3.78 -26.98 9.20
C ARG A 211 -4.77 -27.99 9.78
N ARG A 212 -4.60 -28.41 11.04
CA ARG A 212 -5.59 -29.26 11.72
C ARG A 212 -6.90 -28.52 11.94
N GLY A 213 -6.82 -27.29 12.46
CA GLY A 213 -7.98 -26.42 12.66
C GLY A 213 -8.75 -26.18 11.38
N PHE A 214 -8.05 -25.93 10.27
CA PHE A 214 -8.64 -25.84 8.93
C PHE A 214 -9.47 -27.07 8.56
N TRP A 215 -8.90 -28.27 8.67
CA TRP A 215 -9.59 -29.49 8.22
C TRP A 215 -10.76 -29.85 9.14
N PHE A 216 -10.60 -29.72 10.46
CA PHE A 216 -11.70 -29.89 11.39
C PHE A 216 -12.85 -28.94 11.04
N TYR A 217 -12.56 -27.66 10.81
CA TYR A 217 -13.57 -26.68 10.49
C TYR A 217 -14.24 -26.93 9.12
N LEU A 218 -13.45 -27.17 8.07
CA LEU A 218 -13.98 -27.37 6.71
C LEU A 218 -14.83 -28.63 6.59
N LEU A 219 -14.39 -29.74 7.18
CA LEU A 219 -15.16 -30.99 7.16
C LEU A 219 -16.44 -30.86 7.99
N ALA A 220 -16.37 -30.16 9.12
CA ALA A 220 -17.50 -29.93 9.99
C ALA A 220 -18.50 -28.89 9.46
N LEU A 221 -18.10 -28.05 8.49
CA LEU A 221 -18.97 -27.06 7.86
C LEU A 221 -20.22 -27.71 7.24
N PHE A 222 -20.07 -28.85 6.57
CA PHE A 222 -21.19 -29.52 5.90
C PHE A 222 -22.23 -30.09 6.89
N PRO A 223 -21.86 -30.96 7.85
CA PRO A 223 -22.81 -31.44 8.85
C PRO A 223 -23.27 -30.32 9.81
N GLY A 224 -22.48 -29.27 9.99
CA GLY A 224 -22.87 -28.09 10.78
C GLY A 224 -24.09 -27.35 10.23
N TYR A 225 -24.36 -27.41 8.92
CA TYR A 225 -25.58 -26.84 8.34
C TYR A 225 -26.85 -27.46 8.95
N ILE A 226 -26.80 -28.75 9.31
CA ILE A 226 -27.96 -29.47 9.87
C ILE A 226 -28.43 -28.82 11.16
N LEU A 227 -27.50 -28.23 11.94
CA LEU A 227 -27.83 -27.47 13.14
C LEU A 227 -28.83 -26.34 12.86
N SER A 228 -28.67 -25.63 11.74
CA SER A 228 -29.51 -24.50 11.33
C SER A 228 -30.91 -24.89 10.83
N ILE A 229 -31.15 -26.19 10.65
CA ILE A 229 -32.42 -26.73 10.15
C ILE A 229 -33.05 -27.76 11.10
N LEU A 230 -32.54 -27.90 12.33
CA LEU A 230 -33.08 -28.85 13.32
C LEU A 230 -34.54 -28.59 13.70
N TRP A 231 -35.08 -27.42 13.38
CA TRP A 231 -36.49 -27.07 13.56
C TRP A 231 -37.42 -27.77 12.54
N VAL A 232 -36.89 -28.43 11.51
CA VAL A 232 -37.67 -29.16 10.51
C VAL A 232 -38.14 -30.51 11.07
N GLU A 233 -39.46 -30.69 11.22
CA GLU A 233 -40.08 -31.83 11.90
C GLU A 233 -39.80 -33.21 11.26
N SER A 234 -39.45 -33.26 9.98
CA SER A 234 -39.30 -34.50 9.19
C SER A 234 -37.85 -34.98 9.00
N LEU A 235 -36.89 -34.45 9.78
CA LEU A 235 -35.49 -34.85 9.66
C LEU A 235 -35.23 -36.27 10.22
N PRO A 236 -34.43 -37.11 9.53
CA PRO A 236 -34.06 -38.43 10.05
C PRO A 236 -33.34 -38.34 11.40
N GLY A 237 -33.52 -39.31 12.30
CA GLY A 237 -32.96 -39.26 13.67
C GLY A 237 -31.43 -39.09 13.76
N TYR A 238 -30.67 -39.53 12.75
CA TYR A 238 -29.22 -39.31 12.68
C TYR A 238 -28.82 -37.85 12.45
N SER A 239 -29.75 -36.97 12.08
CA SER A 239 -29.50 -35.54 11.82
C SER A 239 -28.95 -34.82 13.05
N TYR A 240 -29.44 -35.14 14.26
CA TYR A 240 -28.89 -34.60 15.50
C TYR A 240 -27.44 -35.00 15.72
N ILE A 241 -27.06 -36.24 15.40
CA ILE A 241 -25.68 -36.73 15.53
C ILE A 241 -24.75 -35.95 14.59
N PHE A 242 -25.18 -35.73 13.35
CA PHE A 242 -24.39 -34.93 12.40
C PHE A 242 -24.31 -33.46 12.81
N ALA A 243 -25.42 -32.84 13.22
CA ALA A 243 -25.39 -31.47 13.73
C ALA A 243 -24.42 -31.34 14.92
N ILE A 244 -24.43 -32.32 15.84
CA ILE A 244 -23.53 -32.36 16.98
C ILE A 244 -22.06 -32.46 16.52
N ALA A 245 -21.76 -33.44 15.67
CA ALA A 245 -20.41 -33.61 15.13
C ALA A 245 -19.92 -32.36 14.38
N GLY A 246 -20.81 -31.70 13.64
CA GLY A 246 -20.56 -30.43 12.95
C GLY A 246 -20.18 -29.31 13.90
N SER A 247 -21.01 -29.01 14.91
CA SER A 247 -20.72 -27.90 15.82
C SER A 247 -19.47 -28.14 16.67
N ILE A 248 -19.24 -29.38 17.14
CA ILE A 248 -17.98 -29.75 17.84
C ILE A 248 -16.78 -29.55 16.92
N GLY A 249 -16.85 -30.06 15.70
CA GLY A 249 -15.75 -29.96 14.74
C GLY A 249 -15.40 -28.51 14.38
N GLN A 250 -16.41 -27.65 14.18
CA GLN A 250 -16.20 -26.22 13.95
C GLN A 250 -15.59 -25.53 15.17
N TRP A 251 -16.09 -25.84 16.37
CA TRP A 251 -15.55 -25.27 17.62
C TRP A 251 -14.08 -25.68 17.86
N ILE A 252 -13.74 -26.96 17.67
CA ILE A 252 -12.36 -27.46 17.73
C ILE A 252 -11.50 -26.75 16.68
N GLY A 253 -12.04 -26.58 15.46
CA GLY A 253 -11.38 -25.86 14.38
C GLY A 253 -10.97 -24.44 14.79
N ILE A 254 -11.92 -23.66 15.33
CA ILE A 254 -11.69 -22.30 15.83
C ILE A 254 -10.72 -22.30 17.01
N PHE A 255 -10.91 -23.19 17.98
CA PHE A 255 -10.03 -23.31 19.14
C PHE A 255 -8.56 -23.53 18.71
N LEU A 256 -8.31 -24.45 17.78
CA LEU A 256 -6.97 -24.72 17.26
C LEU A 256 -6.37 -23.52 16.52
N ILE A 257 -7.18 -22.78 15.75
CA ILE A 257 -6.74 -21.55 15.07
C ILE A 257 -6.35 -20.48 16.10
N ILE A 258 -7.18 -20.27 17.13
CA ILE A 258 -6.90 -19.31 18.20
C ILE A 258 -5.66 -19.73 18.98
N CYS A 259 -5.49 -21.01 19.31
CA CYS A 259 -4.26 -21.52 19.93
C CYS A 259 -3.01 -21.32 19.07
N ALA A 260 -3.14 -21.41 17.74
CA ALA A 260 -2.04 -21.16 16.83
C ALA A 260 -1.60 -19.69 16.82
N VAL A 261 -2.56 -18.75 16.93
CA VAL A 261 -2.30 -17.31 17.00
C VAL A 261 -1.87 -16.87 18.39
N SER A 262 -2.45 -17.43 19.46
CA SER A 262 -2.18 -17.05 20.85
C SER A 262 -0.75 -17.41 21.29
N LYS A 263 -0.19 -18.52 20.78
CA LYS A 263 1.23 -18.87 20.99
C LYS A 263 2.18 -17.80 20.44
N SER A 264 1.75 -17.03 19.45
CA SER A 264 2.53 -15.96 18.82
C SER A 264 2.13 -14.57 19.32
N TRP A 265 1.30 -14.48 20.37
CA TRP A 265 0.74 -13.21 20.86
C TRP A 265 1.80 -12.21 21.30
N THR A 266 2.90 -12.68 21.87
CA THR A 266 4.05 -11.83 22.25
C THR A 266 4.69 -11.19 21.02
N GLN A 267 4.87 -11.94 19.94
CA GLN A 267 5.41 -11.41 18.67
C GLN A 267 4.41 -10.44 18.02
N ILE A 268 3.10 -10.74 18.09
CA ILE A 268 2.03 -9.85 17.61
C ILE A 268 2.08 -8.51 18.36
N LYS A 269 2.22 -8.53 19.71
CA LYS A 269 2.41 -7.33 20.54
C LYS A 269 3.65 -6.54 20.15
N GLN A 270 4.74 -7.23 19.83
CA GLN A 270 6.01 -6.62 19.42
C GLN A 270 6.02 -6.11 17.98
N HIS A 271 5.07 -6.50 17.13
CA HIS A 271 5.04 -6.13 15.71
C HIS A 271 3.92 -5.15 15.33
N PHE A 272 2.79 -5.18 16.03
CA PHE A 272 1.66 -4.28 15.75
C PHE A 272 1.52 -3.19 16.81
N SER A 273 0.60 -2.24 16.60
CA SER A 273 0.26 -1.23 17.60
C SER A 273 -0.61 -1.86 18.69
N GLU A 274 -0.57 -1.31 19.91
CA GLU A 274 -1.42 -1.79 21.02
C GLU A 274 -2.91 -1.85 20.64
N LYS A 275 -3.36 -0.89 19.81
CA LYS A 275 -4.73 -0.82 19.30
C LYS A 275 -5.07 -2.01 18.39
N VAL A 276 -4.20 -2.33 17.43
CA VAL A 276 -4.36 -3.50 16.55
C VAL A 276 -4.42 -4.78 17.39
N VAL A 277 -3.53 -4.91 18.37
CA VAL A 277 -3.50 -6.09 19.26
C VAL A 277 -4.80 -6.22 20.04
N TRP A 278 -5.30 -5.11 20.62
CA TRP A 278 -6.54 -5.11 21.37
C TRP A 278 -7.74 -5.47 20.48
N LEU A 279 -7.86 -4.83 19.31
CA LEU A 279 -8.94 -5.10 18.35
C LEU A 279 -8.89 -6.54 17.84
N LEU A 280 -7.70 -7.04 17.49
CA LEU A 280 -7.53 -8.43 17.07
C LEU A 280 -7.93 -9.39 18.20
N GLY A 281 -7.56 -9.09 19.44
CA GLY A 281 -7.94 -9.89 20.62
C GLY A 281 -9.44 -9.91 20.82
N ALA A 282 -10.10 -8.75 20.74
CA ALA A 282 -11.54 -8.62 20.84
C ALA A 282 -12.26 -9.40 19.72
N VAL A 283 -11.83 -9.27 18.47
CA VAL A 283 -12.44 -9.99 17.33
C VAL A 283 -12.27 -11.50 17.44
N LEU A 284 -11.09 -11.98 17.85
CA LEU A 284 -10.87 -13.42 18.09
C LEU A 284 -11.70 -13.94 19.26
N PHE A 285 -11.90 -13.13 20.30
CA PHE A 285 -12.82 -13.45 21.39
C PHE A 285 -14.27 -13.52 20.89
N LEU A 286 -14.74 -12.56 20.10
CA LEU A 286 -16.09 -12.58 19.54
C LEU A 286 -16.32 -13.78 18.61
N LEU A 287 -15.30 -14.18 17.83
CA LEU A 287 -15.35 -15.41 17.03
C LEU A 287 -15.51 -16.66 17.91
N PHE A 288 -14.75 -16.74 19.01
CA PHE A 288 -14.85 -17.86 19.95
C PHE A 288 -16.19 -17.87 20.69
N ALA A 289 -16.68 -16.71 21.14
CA ALA A 289 -17.97 -16.55 21.78
C ALA A 289 -19.11 -16.97 20.83
N LYS A 290 -19.09 -16.49 19.58
CA LYS A 290 -20.02 -16.89 18.52
C LYS A 290 -20.03 -18.41 18.32
N SER A 291 -18.85 -19.02 18.20
CA SER A 291 -18.73 -20.47 18.00
C SER A 291 -19.20 -21.26 19.22
N THR A 292 -19.01 -20.73 20.43
CA THR A 292 -19.48 -21.36 21.67
C THR A 292 -21.00 -21.26 21.81
N LEU A 293 -21.61 -20.15 21.40
CA LEU A 293 -23.07 -20.01 21.32
C LEU A 293 -23.67 -21.02 20.31
N GLU A 294 -23.01 -21.20 19.16
CA GLU A 294 -23.40 -22.20 18.16
C GLU A 294 -23.25 -23.64 18.70
N LEU A 295 -22.23 -23.92 19.51
CA LEU A 295 -22.11 -25.19 20.22
C LEU A 295 -23.23 -25.36 21.27
N GLY A 296 -23.63 -24.28 21.94
CA GLY A 296 -24.71 -24.28 22.92
C GLY A 296 -26.07 -24.69 22.35
N LEU A 297 -26.31 -24.48 21.05
CA LEU A 297 -27.51 -24.93 20.33
C LEU A 297 -27.69 -26.46 20.34
N MET A 298 -26.69 -27.23 20.79
CA MET A 298 -26.85 -28.66 21.07
C MET A 298 -27.82 -28.94 22.21
N LEU A 299 -27.99 -27.99 23.14
CA LEU A 299 -28.90 -28.13 24.25
C LEU A 299 -30.31 -27.81 23.75
N PRO A 300 -31.27 -28.76 23.77
CA PRO A 300 -32.60 -28.55 23.20
C PRO A 300 -33.30 -27.29 23.74
N ASN A 301 -33.15 -27.03 25.04
CA ASN A 301 -33.72 -25.83 25.69
C ASN A 301 -33.13 -24.53 25.14
N LEU A 302 -31.83 -24.50 24.84
CA LEU A 302 -31.15 -23.34 24.28
C LEU A 302 -31.47 -23.17 22.78
N ALA A 303 -31.62 -24.27 22.06
CA ALA A 303 -32.07 -24.27 20.67
C ALA A 303 -33.47 -23.66 20.55
N ASN A 304 -34.42 -24.14 21.35
CA ASN A 304 -35.79 -23.60 21.38
C ASN A 304 -35.80 -22.12 21.73
N MET A 305 -35.03 -21.72 22.75
CA MET A 305 -34.86 -20.30 23.12
C MET A 305 -34.41 -19.45 21.91
N ILE A 306 -33.42 -19.92 21.16
CA ILE A 306 -32.88 -19.17 20.03
C ILE A 306 -33.88 -19.11 18.87
N TYR A 307 -34.58 -20.20 18.56
CA TYR A 307 -35.53 -20.24 17.44
C TYR A 307 -36.81 -19.44 17.71
N GLU A 308 -37.30 -19.46 18.95
CA GLU A 308 -38.54 -18.76 19.32
C GLU A 308 -38.30 -17.27 19.60
N THR A 309 -37.07 -16.88 19.93
CA THR A 309 -36.76 -15.51 20.36
C THR A 309 -36.04 -14.72 19.28
N ARG A 310 -36.81 -13.94 18.52
CA ARG A 310 -36.30 -13.07 17.44
C ARG A 310 -35.12 -12.18 17.85
N SER A 311 -35.14 -11.64 19.07
CA SER A 311 -34.07 -10.77 19.60
C SER A 311 -32.72 -11.49 19.67
N ILE A 312 -32.71 -12.78 20.00
CA ILE A 312 -31.48 -13.59 20.12
C ILE A 312 -30.94 -13.95 18.74
N VAL A 313 -31.81 -14.31 17.79
CA VAL A 313 -31.40 -14.55 16.39
C VAL A 313 -30.73 -13.29 15.81
N ILE A 314 -31.36 -12.13 16.00
CA ILE A 314 -30.81 -10.85 15.53
C ILE A 314 -29.48 -10.54 16.22
N GLY A 315 -29.37 -10.75 17.54
CA GLY A 315 -28.11 -10.57 18.28
C GLY A 315 -27.00 -11.50 17.79
N TYR A 316 -27.30 -12.77 17.55
CA TYR A 316 -26.35 -13.73 16.98
C TYR A 316 -25.86 -13.32 15.58
N LEU A 317 -26.77 -12.86 14.72
CA LEU A 317 -26.43 -12.38 13.38
C LEU A 317 -25.56 -11.12 13.43
N HIS A 318 -25.87 -10.16 14.32
CA HIS A 318 -25.03 -8.98 14.50
C HIS A 318 -23.66 -9.32 15.11
N LEU A 319 -23.59 -10.22 16.10
CA LEU A 319 -22.33 -10.71 16.65
C LEU A 319 -21.43 -11.31 15.55
N THR A 320 -22.05 -12.03 14.60
CA THR A 320 -21.34 -12.62 13.46
C THR A 320 -20.91 -11.57 12.44
N LEU A 321 -21.84 -10.74 11.93
CA LEU A 321 -21.61 -9.78 10.85
C LEU A 321 -20.91 -8.49 11.31
N LEU A 322 -21.42 -7.87 12.35
CA LEU A 322 -20.92 -6.60 12.87
C LEU A 322 -19.73 -6.83 13.83
N GLY A 323 -19.80 -7.88 14.65
CA GLY A 323 -18.74 -8.26 15.59
C GLY A 323 -17.52 -8.88 14.90
N PHE A 324 -17.63 -10.14 14.46
CA PHE A 324 -16.51 -10.86 13.88
C PHE A 324 -16.14 -10.35 12.46
N VAL A 325 -17.08 -10.38 11.51
CA VAL A 325 -16.76 -10.10 10.09
C VAL A 325 -16.31 -8.65 9.89
N SER A 326 -17.13 -7.68 10.29
CA SER A 326 -16.78 -6.26 10.14
C SER A 326 -15.60 -5.87 11.02
N GLY A 327 -15.52 -6.38 12.25
CA GLY A 327 -14.36 -6.18 13.12
C GLY A 327 -13.06 -6.70 12.51
N MET A 328 -13.07 -7.90 11.92
CA MET A 328 -11.90 -8.47 11.25
C MET A 328 -11.53 -7.70 9.97
N ILE A 329 -12.50 -7.23 9.19
CA ILE A 329 -12.24 -6.35 8.03
C ILE A 329 -11.53 -5.08 8.50
N LEU A 330 -12.00 -4.43 9.56
CA LEU A 330 -11.37 -3.22 10.11
C LEU A 330 -9.96 -3.49 10.66
N VAL A 331 -9.75 -4.61 11.35
CA VAL A 331 -8.41 -5.05 11.79
C VAL A 331 -7.49 -5.27 10.59
N LEU A 332 -7.97 -5.91 9.52
CA LEU A 332 -7.17 -6.14 8.32
C LEU A 332 -6.93 -4.84 7.53
N TYR A 333 -7.88 -3.90 7.50
CA TYR A 333 -7.68 -2.57 6.94
C TYR A 333 -6.58 -1.83 7.69
N GLU A 334 -6.56 -1.91 9.01
CA GLU A 334 -5.53 -1.31 9.85
C GLU A 334 -4.15 -1.99 9.61
N ILE A 335 -4.09 -3.32 9.61
CA ILE A 335 -2.85 -4.09 9.37
C ILE A 335 -2.28 -3.85 7.97
N THR A 336 -3.13 -3.70 6.96
CA THR A 336 -2.72 -3.40 5.57
C THR A 336 -2.41 -1.91 5.35
N GLY A 337 -2.62 -1.06 6.36
CA GLY A 337 -2.38 0.38 6.27
C GLY A 337 -3.39 1.11 5.40
N LEU A 338 -4.62 0.61 5.28
CA LEU A 338 -5.74 1.29 4.60
C LEU A 338 -6.43 2.33 5.48
N LEU A 339 -6.27 2.25 6.81
CA LEU A 339 -6.77 3.24 7.77
C LEU A 339 -5.63 4.16 8.23
N ASP A 340 -5.94 5.44 8.44
CA ASP A 340 -5.00 6.38 9.08
C ASP A 340 -5.15 6.33 10.60
N SER A 341 -4.43 5.42 11.23
CA SER A 341 -4.45 5.15 12.68
C SER A 341 -3.94 6.30 13.55
N ARG A 342 -3.34 7.33 12.94
CA ARG A 342 -2.88 8.55 13.63
C ARG A 342 -3.98 9.60 13.73
N SER A 343 -5.01 9.49 12.88
CA SER A 343 -6.16 10.38 12.92
C SER A 343 -6.94 10.19 14.21
N LYS A 344 -7.15 11.29 14.94
CA LYS A 344 -8.03 11.31 16.12
C LYS A 344 -9.47 10.92 15.74
N ALA A 345 -9.91 11.23 14.52
CA ALA A 345 -11.23 10.86 14.02
C ALA A 345 -11.35 9.34 13.82
N MET A 346 -10.37 8.71 13.17
CA MET A 346 -10.33 7.24 13.04
C MET A 346 -10.39 6.56 14.41
N LEU A 347 -9.57 7.03 15.35
CA LEU A 347 -9.49 6.44 16.68
C LEU A 347 -10.80 6.52 17.45
N ARG A 348 -11.41 7.71 17.48
CA ARG A 348 -12.71 7.93 18.13
C ARG A 348 -13.79 7.09 17.45
N GLY A 349 -13.76 7.01 16.12
CA GLY A 349 -14.67 6.17 15.34
C GLY A 349 -14.62 4.71 15.78
N VAL A 350 -13.42 4.09 15.79
CA VAL A 350 -13.28 2.68 16.20
C VAL A 350 -13.72 2.44 17.66
N SER A 351 -13.38 3.34 18.58
CA SER A 351 -13.81 3.21 19.98
C SER A 351 -15.33 3.34 20.14
N MET A 352 -15.96 4.30 19.46
CA MET A 352 -17.42 4.46 19.46
C MET A 352 -18.12 3.28 18.81
N PHE A 353 -17.53 2.70 17.76
CA PHE A 353 -18.06 1.51 17.11
C PHE A 353 -18.14 0.32 18.08
N ALA A 354 -17.07 0.08 18.86
CA ALA A 354 -17.05 -0.96 19.87
C ALA A 354 -18.10 -0.73 20.97
N ILE A 355 -18.26 0.53 21.44
CA ILE A 355 -19.29 0.89 22.43
C ILE A 355 -20.69 0.65 21.88
N GLY A 356 -20.96 1.11 20.65
CA GLY A 356 -22.25 0.93 19.99
C GLY A 356 -22.60 -0.54 19.77
N LEU A 357 -21.61 -1.36 19.37
CA LEU A 357 -21.77 -2.81 19.21
C LEU A 357 -22.11 -3.46 20.56
N ILE A 358 -21.31 -3.21 21.61
CA ILE A 358 -21.54 -3.80 22.94
C ILE A 358 -22.92 -3.42 23.47
N LEU A 359 -23.32 -2.16 23.33
CA LEU A 359 -24.64 -1.70 23.77
C LEU A 359 -25.77 -2.38 22.99
N ASN A 360 -25.66 -2.45 21.66
CA ASN A 360 -26.66 -3.12 20.81
C ASN A 360 -26.82 -4.59 21.18
N GLU A 361 -25.71 -5.34 21.26
CA GLU A 361 -25.74 -6.77 21.58
C GLU A 361 -26.26 -7.02 22.99
N SER A 362 -25.79 -6.23 23.98
CA SER A 362 -26.22 -6.41 25.37
C SER A 362 -27.74 -6.24 25.52
N ILE A 363 -28.34 -5.26 24.84
CA ILE A 363 -29.79 -5.05 24.89
C ILE A 363 -30.52 -6.21 24.18
N LEU A 364 -30.06 -6.64 23.00
CA LEU A 364 -30.71 -7.73 22.25
C LEU A 364 -30.67 -9.06 23.02
N PHE A 365 -29.52 -9.43 23.57
CA PHE A 365 -29.39 -10.66 24.35
C PHE A 365 -30.13 -10.58 25.68
N LEU A 366 -30.09 -9.44 26.39
CA LEU A 366 -30.84 -9.27 27.64
C LEU A 366 -32.34 -9.34 27.40
N GLN A 367 -32.84 -8.66 26.36
CA GLN A 367 -34.26 -8.72 25.98
C GLN A 367 -34.65 -10.16 25.66
N GLY A 368 -33.86 -10.85 24.85
CA GLY A 368 -34.14 -12.23 24.51
C GLY A 368 -34.14 -13.18 25.72
N LEU A 369 -33.24 -12.96 26.68
CA LEU A 369 -33.22 -13.72 27.93
C LEU A 369 -34.46 -13.45 28.80
N LEU A 370 -34.90 -12.20 28.91
CA LEU A 370 -36.11 -11.83 29.66
C LEU A 370 -37.37 -12.43 29.03
N ASP A 371 -37.47 -12.36 27.70
CA ASP A 371 -38.58 -12.93 26.92
C ASP A 371 -38.65 -14.45 27.17
N TRP A 372 -37.51 -15.15 27.12
CA TRP A 372 -37.43 -16.58 27.41
C TRP A 372 -37.80 -16.95 28.86
N MET A 373 -37.42 -16.13 29.83
CA MET A 373 -37.78 -16.32 31.24
C MET A 373 -39.23 -15.90 31.56
N ASN A 374 -40.01 -15.45 30.57
CA ASN A 374 -41.34 -14.84 30.76
C ASN A 374 -41.33 -13.69 31.78
N LEU A 375 -40.23 -12.92 31.83
CA LEU A 375 -40.10 -11.74 32.68
C LEU A 375 -40.53 -10.47 31.92
N PRO A 376 -40.89 -9.37 32.62
CA PRO A 376 -41.23 -8.12 31.98
C PRO A 376 -40.11 -7.63 31.04
N SER A 377 -40.51 -7.13 29.86
CA SER A 377 -39.58 -6.60 28.86
C SER A 377 -38.68 -5.52 29.44
N PHE A 378 -37.42 -5.48 29.03
CA PHE A 378 -36.46 -4.46 29.46
C PHE A 378 -37.01 -3.04 29.15
N PRO A 379 -37.15 -2.16 30.16
CA PRO A 379 -37.74 -0.84 29.96
C PRO A 379 -36.89 -0.02 28.98
N PHE A 380 -37.54 0.69 28.07
CA PHE A 380 -36.90 1.53 27.05
C PHE A 380 -35.94 0.77 26.10
N ALA A 381 -36.07 -0.56 25.94
CA ALA A 381 -35.24 -1.34 25.02
C ALA A 381 -35.17 -0.76 23.59
N SER A 382 -36.31 -0.35 23.04
CA SER A 382 -36.37 0.29 21.71
C SER A 382 -35.58 1.60 21.63
N HIS A 383 -35.60 2.42 22.68
CA HIS A 383 -34.84 3.65 22.76
C HIS A 383 -33.34 3.36 22.91
N GLY A 384 -32.98 2.38 23.73
CA GLY A 384 -31.59 1.94 23.88
C GLY A 384 -30.99 1.40 22.57
N LEU A 385 -31.76 0.60 21.83
CA LEU A 385 -31.35 0.11 20.50
C LEU A 385 -31.22 1.23 19.48
N LEU A 386 -32.09 2.25 19.54
CA LEU A 386 -31.99 3.44 18.69
C LEU A 386 -30.71 4.24 19.02
N VAL A 387 -30.40 4.43 20.31
CA VAL A 387 -29.15 5.08 20.76
C VAL A 387 -27.93 4.29 20.30
N ALA A 388 -27.94 2.96 20.42
CA ALA A 388 -26.86 2.12 19.95
C ALA A 388 -26.65 2.25 18.43
N ALA A 389 -27.73 2.26 17.64
CA ALA A 389 -27.67 2.48 16.20
C ALA A 389 -27.15 3.88 15.82
N LEU A 390 -27.51 4.93 16.58
CA LEU A 390 -26.97 6.28 16.39
C LEU A 390 -25.46 6.32 16.66
N ILE A 391 -25.00 5.69 17.76
CA ILE A 391 -23.57 5.60 18.08
C ILE A 391 -22.82 4.88 16.95
N LEU A 392 -23.36 3.77 16.46
CA LEU A 392 -22.78 3.03 15.32
C LEU A 392 -22.71 3.90 14.06
N LEU A 393 -23.78 4.63 13.71
CA LEU A 393 -23.77 5.52 12.55
C LEU A 393 -22.71 6.63 12.70
N ILE A 394 -22.67 7.33 13.84
CA ILE A 394 -21.69 8.39 14.11
C ILE A 394 -20.26 7.84 14.04
N SER A 395 -20.05 6.64 14.57
CA SER A 395 -18.75 5.97 14.53
C SER A 395 -18.27 5.73 13.09
N ILE A 396 -19.17 5.27 12.21
CA ILE A 396 -18.87 4.97 10.80
C ILE A 396 -18.70 6.26 9.99
N ILE A 397 -19.47 7.30 10.28
CA ILE A 397 -19.25 8.64 9.71
C ILE A 397 -17.85 9.14 10.09
N SER A 398 -17.47 9.03 11.36
CA SER A 398 -16.16 9.48 11.84
C SER A 398 -15.00 8.73 11.14
N MET A 399 -15.13 7.41 11.00
CA MET A 399 -14.16 6.60 10.25
C MET A 399 -14.14 6.97 8.76
N THR A 400 -15.29 7.16 8.14
CA THR A 400 -15.41 7.54 6.71
C THR A 400 -14.78 8.90 6.43
N VAL A 401 -15.05 9.90 7.26
CA VAL A 401 -14.44 11.24 7.17
C VAL A 401 -12.93 11.13 7.33
N SER A 402 -12.44 10.30 8.25
CA SER A 402 -11.00 10.07 8.38
C SER A 402 -10.39 9.40 7.15
N VAL A 403 -11.08 8.45 6.52
CA VAL A 403 -10.65 7.84 5.25
C VAL A 403 -10.68 8.86 4.12
N PHE A 404 -11.59 9.84 4.14
CA PHE A 404 -11.72 10.92 3.15
C PHE A 404 -10.75 12.11 3.35
N THR A 405 -10.32 12.38 4.58
CA THR A 405 -9.44 13.51 4.93
C THR A 405 -7.99 13.12 5.21
N GLY A 406 -7.71 11.85 5.52
CA GLY A 406 -6.35 11.35 5.76
C GLY A 406 -5.37 11.54 4.59
N ARG A 407 -4.07 11.50 4.85
CA ARG A 407 -3.04 11.52 3.78
C ARG A 407 -3.07 10.19 3.01
N PRO A 408 -2.62 10.10 1.74
CA PRO A 408 -2.58 8.83 1.02
C PRO A 408 -1.69 7.82 1.76
N VAL A 409 -2.32 6.79 2.33
CA VAL A 409 -1.64 5.79 3.16
C VAL A 409 -1.20 4.62 2.29
N PHE A 410 0.08 4.53 2.00
CA PHE A 410 0.74 3.26 1.63
C PHE A 410 2.18 3.24 2.19
N ARG A 411 2.28 3.28 3.52
CA ARG A 411 3.54 3.02 4.24
C ARG A 411 3.37 1.73 5.03
N ILE A 412 3.73 0.60 4.43
CA ILE A 412 3.87 -0.66 5.18
C ILE A 412 5.03 -0.43 6.16
N GLN A 413 4.72 -0.42 7.45
CA GLN A 413 5.65 -0.19 8.56
C GLN A 413 6.60 -1.38 8.80
N LEU A 414 7.33 -1.85 7.78
CA LEU A 414 8.42 -2.81 7.99
C LEU A 414 9.78 -2.14 8.19
N ALA A 415 9.98 -0.92 7.69
CA ALA A 415 11.28 -0.23 7.74
C ALA A 415 11.61 0.36 9.12
N ASP A 416 10.61 0.89 9.85
CA ASP A 416 10.86 1.56 11.15
C ASP A 416 11.21 0.59 12.29
N ARG A 417 10.78 -0.68 12.20
CA ARG A 417 11.08 -1.70 13.24
C ARG A 417 12.37 -2.47 12.98
N PHE A 418 12.78 -2.66 11.72
CA PHE A 418 14.10 -3.24 11.41
C PHE A 418 15.23 -2.31 11.88
N HIS A 419 15.05 -1.00 11.75
CA HIS A 419 16.01 -0.02 12.27
C HIS A 419 16.12 -0.08 13.80
N LYS A 420 14.99 -0.16 14.53
CA LYS A 420 15.00 -0.28 16.00
C LYS A 420 15.51 -1.64 16.50
N ALA A 421 15.28 -2.73 15.76
CA ALA A 421 15.81 -4.05 16.11
C ALA A 421 17.32 -4.16 15.87
N LEU A 422 17.84 -3.59 14.78
CA LEU A 422 19.28 -3.54 14.50
C LEU A 422 20.04 -2.66 15.50
N VAL A 423 19.43 -1.56 15.96
CA VAL A 423 20.00 -0.68 16.99
C VAL A 423 20.04 -1.37 18.37
N ASN A 424 19.09 -2.24 18.71
CA ASN A 424 19.12 -2.98 19.98
C ASN A 424 20.02 -4.23 19.95
N ILE A 425 20.24 -4.83 18.78
CA ILE A 425 21.14 -5.99 18.64
C ILE A 425 22.62 -5.57 18.77
N SER A 426 23.00 -4.36 18.33
CA SER A 426 24.37 -3.85 18.54
C SER A 426 24.69 -3.50 20.00
N ALA A 427 23.66 -3.29 20.84
CA ALA A 427 23.83 -2.99 22.27
C ALA A 427 24.09 -4.23 23.14
N THR A 428 23.88 -5.44 22.61
CA THR A 428 23.92 -6.69 23.40
C THR A 428 25.21 -7.50 23.21
N PHE A 429 26.00 -7.24 22.17
CA PHE A 429 27.25 -7.93 21.90
C PHE A 429 28.43 -6.95 22.02
N HIS A 430 29.12 -6.98 23.17
CA HIS A 430 30.38 -6.29 23.41
C HIS A 430 31.46 -6.70 22.39
N LEU A 431 31.48 -6.04 21.24
CA LEU A 431 32.61 -6.00 20.31
C LEU A 431 33.20 -4.59 20.32
N PRO A 432 34.54 -4.43 20.21
CA PRO A 432 35.18 -3.14 20.41
C PRO A 432 34.71 -2.16 19.33
N LEU A 433 33.98 -1.13 19.75
CA LEU A 433 33.50 -0.06 18.89
C LEU A 433 34.70 0.79 18.43
N PHE A 434 35.06 0.69 17.15
CA PHE A 434 35.62 1.83 16.44
C PHE A 434 34.57 2.95 16.47
N GLY A 435 34.96 4.08 17.05
CA GLY A 435 34.05 5.13 17.49
C GLY A 435 33.22 5.74 16.37
N TYR A 436 31.90 5.55 16.45
CA TYR A 436 30.94 6.45 15.84
C TYR A 436 30.58 7.53 16.87
N SER A 437 31.25 8.67 16.75
CA SER A 437 30.83 9.92 17.37
C SER A 437 29.40 10.25 16.90
N LYS A 438 28.50 10.45 17.87
CA LYS A 438 27.17 11.03 17.65
C LYS A 438 27.33 12.42 17.03
N MET A 439 27.08 12.54 15.72
CA MET A 439 26.72 13.83 15.14
C MET A 439 25.24 14.13 15.44
N ASN A 440 24.99 14.55 16.69
CA ASN A 440 23.85 15.40 16.98
C ASN A 440 24.15 16.79 16.41
N GLY A 441 23.77 16.98 15.15
CA GLY A 441 23.85 18.25 14.45
C GLY A 441 22.67 18.35 13.49
N GLY A 442 21.46 18.44 14.05
CA GLY A 442 20.32 18.92 13.28
C GLY A 442 20.54 20.38 12.91
N MET A 443 21.30 20.64 11.85
CA MET A 443 21.26 21.93 11.18
C MET A 443 19.89 22.03 10.51
N ASN A 444 18.98 22.80 11.11
CA ASN A 444 17.89 23.44 10.39
C ASN A 444 18.51 24.33 9.31
N MET A 445 18.85 23.76 8.16
CA MET A 445 19.21 24.54 6.98
C MET A 445 17.94 25.01 6.31
N THR A 446 17.27 26.00 6.90
CA THR A 446 16.61 27.01 6.08
C THR A 446 17.74 27.74 5.38
N SER A 447 17.94 27.54 4.08
CA SER A 447 19.03 28.23 3.39
C SER A 447 18.79 29.73 3.50
N ASN A 448 19.86 30.51 3.67
CA ASN A 448 19.71 31.96 3.70
C ASN A 448 19.14 32.41 2.34
N LYS A 449 18.28 33.43 2.38
CA LYS A 449 17.78 34.10 1.17
C LYS A 449 18.98 34.60 0.36
N GLN A 450 19.20 34.05 -0.82
CA GLN A 450 20.31 34.42 -1.72
C GLN A 450 19.92 34.16 -3.17
N THR A 451 20.49 34.92 -4.08
CA THR A 451 20.37 34.77 -5.54
C THR A 451 21.70 35.11 -6.19
N GLN A 452 21.90 34.66 -7.42
CA GLN A 452 23.01 35.06 -8.28
C GLN A 452 22.45 35.50 -9.63
N ASP A 453 23.02 36.55 -10.21
CA ASP A 453 22.47 37.18 -11.42
C ASP A 453 22.96 36.52 -12.72
N THR A 454 23.85 35.52 -12.61
CA THR A 454 24.44 34.80 -13.75
C THR A 454 24.23 33.30 -13.63
N GLN A 455 23.97 32.64 -14.76
CA GLN A 455 23.96 31.19 -14.90
C GLN A 455 24.96 30.79 -16.00
N PRO A 456 25.90 29.87 -15.72
CA PRO A 456 26.05 29.10 -14.48
C PRO A 456 26.41 29.94 -13.24
N GLY A 457 26.00 29.45 -12.07
CA GLY A 457 26.29 30.09 -10.78
C GLY A 457 27.66 29.67 -10.24
N ILE A 458 28.20 30.45 -9.31
CA ILE A 458 29.49 30.23 -8.65
C ILE A 458 29.29 29.62 -7.26
N GLU A 459 29.93 28.49 -6.97
CA GLU A 459 29.78 27.76 -5.71
C GLU A 459 30.41 28.48 -4.52
N SER A 460 31.56 29.13 -4.71
CA SER A 460 32.23 29.91 -3.66
C SER A 460 31.38 31.07 -3.13
N HIS A 461 30.36 31.52 -3.87
CA HIS A 461 29.44 32.59 -3.47
C HIS A 461 28.22 32.09 -2.69
N MET A 462 28.09 30.77 -2.48
CA MET A 462 26.94 30.20 -1.80
C MET A 462 27.09 30.19 -0.27
N HIS A 463 25.99 30.46 0.44
CA HIS A 463 25.97 30.45 1.89
C HIS A 463 24.79 29.63 2.47
N PRO A 464 25.03 28.52 3.17
CA PRO A 464 26.33 27.90 3.40
C PRO A 464 26.91 27.32 2.11
N GLU A 465 28.24 27.12 2.10
CA GLU A 465 28.92 26.38 1.02
C GLU A 465 28.36 24.94 0.94
N PRO A 466 28.17 24.38 -0.27
CA PRO A 466 27.77 22.99 -0.43
C PRO A 466 28.77 22.00 0.18
N GLU A 467 28.27 21.00 0.91
CA GLU A 467 29.10 19.87 1.35
C GLU A 467 29.31 18.92 0.14
N TYR A 468 30.44 19.07 -0.56
CA TYR A 468 30.80 18.24 -1.72
C TYR A 468 31.61 16.98 -1.38
N ILE A 469 32.20 16.90 -0.18
CA ILE A 469 32.83 15.67 0.34
C ILE A 469 32.57 15.57 1.84
N ARG A 470 32.17 14.38 2.31
CA ARG A 470 32.02 14.13 3.75
C ARG A 470 33.35 13.73 4.35
N LYS A 471 33.66 14.26 5.54
CA LYS A 471 34.89 13.95 6.29
C LYS A 471 35.13 12.44 6.50
N TYR A 472 34.05 11.65 6.55
CA TYR A 472 34.10 10.21 6.80
C TYR A 472 34.07 9.35 5.54
N TYR A 473 34.04 9.96 4.35
CA TYR A 473 34.17 9.20 3.12
C TYR A 473 35.61 8.74 2.94
N ASN A 474 35.82 7.43 3.01
CA ASN A 474 37.12 6.80 2.78
C ASN A 474 37.03 5.98 1.49
N GLY A 475 37.89 6.32 0.52
CA GLY A 475 38.03 5.54 -0.69
C GLY A 475 38.50 4.12 -0.40
N SER A 476 38.09 3.18 -1.24
CA SER A 476 38.42 1.76 -1.14
C SER A 476 39.04 1.20 -2.42
N GLY A 477 39.45 2.07 -3.34
CA GLY A 477 40.09 1.69 -4.59
C GLY A 477 39.11 1.12 -5.62
N LYS A 478 37.82 1.48 -5.57
CA LYS A 478 36.77 0.92 -6.45
C LYS A 478 36.96 1.26 -7.92
N LEU A 479 37.67 2.35 -8.21
CA LEU A 479 37.92 2.88 -9.55
C LEU A 479 39.43 3.01 -9.79
N MET A 480 40.21 2.13 -9.15
CA MET A 480 41.66 2.23 -9.14
C MET A 480 42.22 2.14 -10.56
N GLY A 481 42.82 3.25 -11.01
CA GLY A 481 43.43 3.34 -12.33
C GLY A 481 42.46 3.67 -13.46
N ASP A 482 41.17 3.88 -13.21
CA ASP A 482 40.21 4.33 -14.22
C ASP A 482 40.41 5.82 -14.57
N VAL A 483 39.95 6.24 -15.74
CA VAL A 483 39.87 7.63 -16.18
C VAL A 483 38.41 8.00 -16.37
N ALA A 484 37.98 9.05 -15.68
CA ALA A 484 36.62 9.56 -15.72
C ALA A 484 36.53 10.94 -16.37
N LEU A 485 35.58 11.12 -17.29
CA LEU A 485 35.23 12.39 -17.89
C LEU A 485 33.89 12.88 -17.34
N VAL A 486 33.90 14.00 -16.60
CA VAL A 486 32.74 14.57 -15.91
C VAL A 486 32.42 15.95 -16.46
N THR A 487 31.29 16.06 -17.15
CA THR A 487 30.75 17.38 -17.57
C THR A 487 30.06 18.12 -16.42
N GLY A 488 30.26 19.42 -16.31
CA GLY A 488 29.84 20.22 -15.15
C GLY A 488 30.50 19.71 -13.87
N GLY A 489 31.77 19.30 -13.96
CA GLY A 489 32.52 18.67 -12.87
C GLY A 489 33.22 19.68 -11.94
N ASP A 490 33.11 20.97 -12.22
CA ASP A 490 33.69 22.10 -11.50
C ASP A 490 32.97 22.42 -10.19
N SER A 491 31.67 22.15 -10.10
CA SER A 491 30.81 22.53 -8.97
C SER A 491 29.67 21.54 -8.73
N GLY A 492 28.95 21.73 -7.62
CA GLY A 492 27.76 21.01 -7.22
C GLY A 492 27.93 19.49 -7.20
N ILE A 493 26.98 18.80 -7.84
CA ILE A 493 27.00 17.34 -7.95
C ILE A 493 28.26 16.87 -8.67
N GLY A 494 28.64 17.51 -9.78
CA GLY A 494 29.80 17.10 -10.57
C GLY A 494 31.11 17.20 -9.79
N ARG A 495 31.35 18.30 -9.07
CA ARG A 495 32.49 18.43 -8.13
C ARG A 495 32.53 17.27 -7.15
N SER A 496 31.40 16.95 -6.54
CA SER A 496 31.31 15.85 -5.59
C SER A 496 31.64 14.51 -6.23
N VAL A 497 31.12 14.23 -7.44
CA VAL A 497 31.43 13.01 -8.19
C VAL A 497 32.93 12.93 -8.50
N SER A 498 33.51 14.00 -9.06
CA SER A 498 34.93 14.06 -9.41
C SER A 498 35.83 13.76 -8.20
N LEU A 499 35.51 14.32 -7.03
CA LEU A 499 36.27 14.07 -5.81
C LEU A 499 36.10 12.66 -5.26
N HIS A 500 34.91 12.08 -5.32
CA HIS A 500 34.71 10.69 -4.92
C HIS A 500 35.41 9.72 -5.86
N PHE A 501 35.43 10.01 -7.17
CA PHE A 501 36.16 9.21 -8.15
C PHE A 501 37.67 9.26 -7.91
N ALA A 502 38.21 10.46 -7.64
CA ALA A 502 39.62 10.62 -7.26
C ALA A 502 39.97 9.83 -5.98
N LYS A 503 39.12 9.92 -4.94
CA LYS A 503 39.27 9.12 -3.71
C LYS A 503 39.21 7.61 -3.94
N GLU A 504 38.45 7.16 -4.92
CA GLU A 504 38.37 5.74 -5.31
C GLU A 504 39.48 5.31 -6.27
N GLY A 505 40.40 6.23 -6.64
CA GLY A 505 41.62 5.93 -7.37
C GLY A 505 41.59 6.27 -8.87
N ALA A 506 40.58 7.00 -9.35
CA ALA A 506 40.47 7.38 -10.76
C ALA A 506 41.14 8.74 -11.07
N ASP A 507 41.73 8.88 -12.25
CA ASP A 507 42.03 10.20 -12.82
C ASP A 507 40.78 10.84 -13.39
N VAL A 508 40.71 12.16 -13.41
CA VAL A 508 39.46 12.87 -13.75
C VAL A 508 39.70 14.01 -14.73
N ALA A 509 38.98 14.01 -15.84
CA ALA A 509 38.80 15.16 -16.71
C ALA A 509 37.49 15.89 -16.37
N ILE A 510 37.56 17.20 -16.17
CA ILE A 510 36.42 18.05 -15.85
C ILE A 510 36.16 19.00 -17.02
N VAL A 511 34.94 18.97 -17.54
CA VAL A 511 34.44 19.96 -18.50
C VAL A 511 33.53 20.94 -17.77
N TYR A 512 33.70 22.23 -18.02
CA TYR A 512 32.92 23.31 -17.42
C TYR A 512 32.83 24.50 -18.39
N LEU A 513 31.94 25.46 -18.15
CA LEU A 513 31.68 26.53 -19.13
C LEU A 513 32.69 27.66 -19.02
N ASN A 514 32.79 28.29 -17.84
CA ASN A 514 33.66 29.45 -17.58
C ASN A 514 33.92 29.72 -16.07
N GLU A 515 33.48 28.85 -15.18
CA GLU A 515 33.60 28.90 -13.72
C GLU A 515 35.02 28.52 -13.23
N ARG A 516 36.04 29.20 -13.77
CA ARG A 516 37.47 28.82 -13.62
C ARG A 516 37.90 28.63 -12.16
N GLU A 517 37.44 29.49 -11.25
CA GLU A 517 37.80 29.39 -9.83
C GLU A 517 37.27 28.10 -9.18
N ASP A 518 36.04 27.73 -9.52
CA ASP A 518 35.42 26.49 -9.05
C ASP A 518 36.09 25.25 -9.65
N ALA A 519 36.46 25.32 -10.93
CA ALA A 519 37.19 24.26 -11.62
C ALA A 519 38.60 24.06 -11.02
N GLU A 520 39.36 25.13 -10.81
CA GLU A 520 40.71 25.08 -10.21
C GLU A 520 40.68 24.61 -8.76
N THR A 521 39.64 24.98 -8.00
CA THR A 521 39.43 24.45 -6.64
C THR A 521 39.22 22.94 -6.67
N THR A 522 38.36 22.46 -7.56
CA THR A 522 38.11 21.02 -7.71
C THR A 522 39.36 20.27 -8.17
N LYS A 523 40.10 20.81 -9.13
CA LYS A 523 41.37 20.26 -9.60
C LYS A 523 42.36 20.07 -8.45
N ARG A 524 42.58 21.13 -7.65
CA ARG A 524 43.49 21.09 -6.50
C ARG A 524 43.09 20.00 -5.51
N LEU A 525 41.80 19.85 -5.23
CA LEU A 525 41.28 18.84 -4.33
C LEU A 525 41.45 17.41 -4.88
N ILE A 526 41.33 17.20 -6.19
CA ILE A 526 41.60 15.90 -6.84
C ILE A 526 43.10 15.56 -6.77
N GLU A 527 43.96 16.53 -7.06
CA GLU A 527 45.42 16.38 -6.99
C GLU A 527 45.90 16.08 -5.57
N GLN A 528 45.22 16.61 -4.54
CA GLN A 528 45.48 16.27 -3.14
C GLN A 528 45.18 14.80 -2.79
N GLU A 529 44.30 14.14 -3.54
CA GLU A 529 44.06 12.69 -3.41
C GLU A 529 45.08 11.85 -4.21
N GLY A 530 46.07 12.49 -4.84
CA GLY A 530 47.13 11.82 -5.60
C GLY A 530 46.72 11.39 -7.00
N ARG A 531 45.62 11.94 -7.54
CA ARG A 531 45.13 11.68 -8.89
C ARG A 531 45.36 12.86 -9.82
N SER A 532 45.49 12.59 -11.12
CA SER A 532 45.66 13.63 -12.14
C SER A 532 44.32 14.20 -12.56
N CYS A 533 44.27 15.52 -12.74
CA CYS A 533 43.06 16.23 -13.15
C CYS A 533 43.30 17.11 -14.38
N LEU A 534 42.49 16.93 -15.43
CA LEU A 534 42.50 17.74 -16.64
C LEU A 534 41.28 18.68 -16.63
N LEU A 535 41.50 19.98 -16.85
CA LEU A 535 40.43 20.97 -16.93
C LEU A 535 40.21 21.37 -18.39
N ILE A 536 38.96 21.33 -18.86
CA ILE A 536 38.60 21.68 -20.23
C ILE A 536 37.42 22.67 -20.19
N GLU A 537 37.71 23.93 -20.53
CA GLU A 537 36.71 25.00 -20.57
C GLU A 537 36.02 25.06 -21.94
N GLY A 538 34.68 25.08 -21.94
CA GLY A 538 33.87 25.38 -23.12
C GLY A 538 32.46 24.81 -23.09
N ASP A 539 31.72 25.04 -24.18
CA ASP A 539 30.30 24.76 -24.27
C ASP A 539 29.99 23.40 -24.93
N ILE A 540 29.41 22.48 -24.16
CA ILE A 540 28.99 21.15 -24.60
C ILE A 540 27.81 21.16 -25.59
N SER A 541 27.18 22.31 -25.82
CA SER A 541 26.16 22.46 -26.87
C SER A 541 26.75 22.31 -28.29
N SER A 542 28.09 22.42 -28.42
CA SER A 542 28.81 22.28 -29.68
C SER A 542 29.35 20.86 -29.90
N PRO A 543 28.98 20.18 -31.01
CA PRO A 543 29.45 18.82 -31.28
C PRO A 543 30.96 18.75 -31.53
N THR A 544 31.54 19.76 -32.19
CA THR A 544 32.99 19.82 -32.45
C THR A 544 33.79 20.03 -31.17
N PHE A 545 33.22 20.76 -30.20
CA PHE A 545 33.82 20.88 -28.88
C PHE A 545 33.80 19.55 -28.14
N CYS A 546 32.67 18.82 -28.14
CA CYS A 546 32.59 17.50 -27.52
C CYS A 546 33.58 16.48 -28.12
N GLU A 547 33.80 16.51 -29.44
CA GLU A 547 34.82 15.70 -30.11
C GLU A 547 36.23 16.07 -29.66
N ARG A 548 36.54 17.37 -29.57
CA ARG A 548 37.83 17.86 -29.05
C ARG A 548 38.06 17.45 -27.61
N VAL A 549 37.06 17.59 -26.74
CA VAL A 549 37.13 17.19 -25.33
C VAL A 549 37.58 15.73 -25.19
N VAL A 550 36.95 14.81 -25.91
CA VAL A 550 37.33 13.39 -25.83
C VAL A 550 38.73 13.17 -26.39
N THR A 551 39.11 13.88 -27.45
CA THR A 551 40.48 13.84 -28.00
C THR A 551 41.50 14.28 -26.93
N ASP A 552 41.27 15.41 -26.27
CA ASP A 552 42.14 15.95 -25.24
C ASP A 552 42.29 14.96 -24.06
N VAL A 553 41.20 14.28 -23.65
CA VAL A 553 41.24 13.24 -22.60
C VAL A 553 42.10 12.05 -23.03
N ILE A 554 41.95 11.58 -24.27
CA ILE A 554 42.70 10.43 -24.78
C ILE A 554 44.17 10.79 -24.99
N GLU A 555 44.49 12.00 -25.44
CA GLU A 555 45.88 12.47 -25.56
C GLU A 555 46.56 12.60 -24.19
N HIS A 556 45.84 13.09 -23.19
CA HIS A 556 46.39 13.32 -21.85
C HIS A 556 46.51 12.05 -21.00
N PHE A 557 45.46 11.20 -20.97
CA PHE A 557 45.42 10.01 -20.11
C PHE A 557 45.63 8.68 -20.86
N GLY A 558 45.54 8.67 -22.18
CA GLY A 558 45.67 7.48 -23.02
C GLY A 558 44.42 6.58 -23.06
N LYS A 559 43.39 6.87 -22.27
CA LYS A 559 42.19 6.02 -22.12
C LYS A 559 41.02 6.80 -21.50
N LEU A 560 39.83 6.19 -21.55
CA LEU A 560 38.60 6.68 -20.95
C LEU A 560 37.73 5.47 -20.60
N GLU A 561 37.37 5.31 -19.33
CA GLU A 561 36.54 4.20 -18.86
C GLU A 561 35.16 4.66 -18.35
N ILE A 562 35.04 5.92 -17.88
CA ILE A 562 33.82 6.43 -17.27
C ILE A 562 33.43 7.76 -17.90
N LEU A 563 32.23 7.84 -18.47
CA LEU A 563 31.64 9.10 -18.94
C LEU A 563 30.47 9.51 -18.04
N VAL A 564 30.51 10.72 -17.48
CA VAL A 564 29.43 11.32 -16.70
C VAL A 564 28.87 12.56 -17.38
N ASN A 565 27.68 12.42 -17.97
CA ASN A 565 26.92 13.53 -18.54
C ASN A 565 26.06 14.19 -17.44
N ASN A 566 26.59 15.24 -16.83
CA ASN A 566 26.02 15.90 -15.66
C ASN A 566 25.70 17.39 -15.88
N ALA A 567 26.41 18.09 -16.77
CA ALA A 567 26.16 19.50 -17.07
C ALA A 567 24.71 19.75 -17.49
N ALA A 568 24.12 20.84 -16.99
CA ALA A 568 22.77 21.27 -17.32
C ALA A 568 22.56 22.76 -17.04
N GLU A 569 21.61 23.36 -17.75
CA GLU A 569 21.01 24.65 -17.41
C GLU A 569 19.49 24.51 -17.17
N GLN A 570 18.90 25.45 -16.44
CA GLN A 570 17.46 25.51 -16.20
C GLN A 570 16.98 26.96 -16.11
N HIS A 571 15.80 27.25 -16.66
CA HIS A 571 15.24 28.61 -16.76
C HIS A 571 13.76 28.59 -16.34
N PRO A 572 13.44 28.87 -15.07
CA PRO A 572 12.06 28.80 -14.59
C PRO A 572 11.14 29.81 -15.28
N GLN A 573 9.96 29.38 -15.70
CA GLN A 573 8.91 30.23 -16.29
C GLN A 573 7.54 29.88 -15.69
N ALA A 574 6.71 30.89 -15.43
CA ALA A 574 5.41 30.69 -14.76
C ALA A 574 4.33 30.14 -15.71
N ASP A 575 4.42 30.46 -17.00
CA ASP A 575 3.52 29.97 -18.05
C ASP A 575 4.32 29.38 -19.21
N ILE A 576 3.75 28.41 -19.92
CA ILE A 576 4.33 27.86 -21.14
C ILE A 576 4.51 28.93 -22.23
N LEU A 577 3.67 29.96 -22.23
CA LEU A 577 3.75 31.09 -23.17
C LEU A 577 4.98 31.98 -22.94
N ASP A 578 5.59 31.93 -21.75
CA ASP A 578 6.78 32.69 -21.40
C ASP A 578 8.09 31.97 -21.82
N ILE A 579 7.99 30.71 -22.25
CA ILE A 579 9.12 29.93 -22.77
C ILE A 579 9.35 30.31 -24.23
N SER A 580 10.37 31.12 -24.48
CA SER A 580 10.78 31.47 -25.83
C SER A 580 11.36 30.27 -26.58
N ASN A 581 11.32 30.31 -27.92
CA ASN A 581 11.94 29.28 -28.75
C ASN A 581 13.44 29.17 -28.47
N GLU A 582 14.11 30.30 -28.25
CA GLU A 582 15.53 30.37 -27.93
C GLU A 582 15.82 29.70 -26.58
N GLN A 583 15.01 29.94 -25.55
CA GLN A 583 15.15 29.25 -24.26
C GLN A 583 14.97 27.74 -24.43
N LEU A 584 13.89 27.31 -25.08
CA LEU A 584 13.60 25.90 -25.32
C LEU A 584 14.77 25.21 -26.05
N GLU A 585 15.23 25.80 -27.16
CA GLU A 585 16.34 25.26 -27.95
C GLU A 585 17.63 25.21 -27.15
N LYS A 586 17.95 26.26 -26.38
CA LYS A 586 19.17 26.34 -25.59
C LYS A 586 19.17 25.27 -24.49
N THR A 587 18.08 25.15 -23.72
CA THR A 587 17.91 24.11 -22.70
C THR A 587 18.08 22.71 -23.28
N PHE A 588 17.52 22.42 -24.46
CA PHE A 588 17.70 21.11 -25.14
C PHE A 588 19.12 20.89 -25.69
N LYS A 589 19.74 21.92 -26.28
CA LYS A 589 21.11 21.86 -26.81
C LYS A 589 22.11 21.51 -25.71
N THR A 590 22.01 22.16 -24.56
CA THR A 590 22.88 21.87 -23.41
C THR A 590 22.52 20.53 -22.77
N ASN A 591 21.28 20.33 -22.35
CA ASN A 591 20.91 19.22 -21.47
C ASN A 591 20.78 17.86 -22.18
N VAL A 592 20.41 17.85 -23.47
CA VAL A 592 20.16 16.61 -24.23
C VAL A 592 21.20 16.42 -25.33
N PHE A 593 21.40 17.42 -26.19
CA PHE A 593 22.32 17.27 -27.31
C PHE A 593 23.77 17.18 -26.84
N GLY A 594 24.18 17.97 -25.85
CA GLY A 594 25.51 17.84 -25.25
C GLY A 594 25.79 16.43 -24.71
N ALA A 595 24.85 15.83 -23.96
CA ALA A 595 25.00 14.44 -23.50
C ALA A 595 25.07 13.44 -24.67
N PHE A 596 24.32 13.67 -25.74
CA PHE A 596 24.35 12.85 -26.95
C PHE A 596 25.70 12.98 -27.69
N TYR A 597 26.22 14.19 -27.87
CA TYR A 597 27.49 14.47 -28.55
C TYR A 597 28.67 13.92 -27.78
N MET A 598 28.73 14.15 -26.46
CA MET A 598 29.75 13.59 -25.58
C MET A 598 29.75 12.06 -25.62
N THR A 599 28.57 11.44 -25.52
CA THR A 599 28.45 9.99 -25.62
C THR A 599 28.94 9.49 -26.97
N LYS A 600 28.50 10.10 -28.08
CA LYS A 600 28.90 9.74 -29.43
C LYS A 600 30.42 9.86 -29.63
N ALA A 601 31.03 10.94 -29.15
CA ALA A 601 32.47 11.17 -29.23
C ALA A 601 33.26 10.17 -28.39
N ALA A 602 32.75 9.75 -27.22
CA ALA A 602 33.41 8.78 -26.34
C ALA A 602 33.35 7.34 -26.86
N MET A 603 32.31 6.97 -27.62
CA MET A 603 32.06 5.59 -28.04
C MET A 603 33.23 4.85 -28.71
N PRO A 604 34.10 5.47 -29.53
CA PRO A 604 35.26 4.79 -30.11
C PRO A 604 36.31 4.35 -29.08
N HIS A 605 36.28 4.93 -27.87
CA HIS A 605 37.29 4.72 -26.83
C HIS A 605 36.80 3.85 -25.67
N LEU A 606 35.48 3.74 -25.48
CA LEU A 606 34.87 2.87 -24.48
C LEU A 606 34.88 1.38 -24.90
N LYS A 607 35.09 0.50 -23.93
CA LYS A 607 35.26 -0.95 -24.07
C LYS A 607 34.39 -1.72 -23.07
N GLU A 608 34.42 -3.04 -23.17
CA GLU A 608 33.77 -3.92 -22.19
C GLU A 608 34.24 -3.61 -20.76
N GLY A 609 33.28 -3.43 -19.84
CA GLY A 609 33.52 -3.07 -18.45
C GLY A 609 33.26 -1.59 -18.14
N ASP A 610 33.28 -0.74 -19.16
CA ASP A 610 33.15 0.72 -19.03
C ASP A 610 31.71 1.17 -18.73
N ALA A 611 31.58 2.42 -18.27
CA ALA A 611 30.31 2.95 -17.78
C ALA A 611 29.99 4.36 -18.30
N ILE A 612 28.73 4.57 -18.66
CA ILE A 612 28.15 5.89 -18.93
C ILE A 612 27.08 6.17 -17.87
N ILE A 613 27.15 7.35 -17.25
CA ILE A 613 26.20 7.78 -16.23
C ILE A 613 25.61 9.13 -16.63
N ASN A 614 24.29 9.21 -16.71
CA ASN A 614 23.58 10.46 -17.01
C ASN A 614 22.91 11.05 -15.76
N THR A 615 23.04 12.36 -15.54
CA THR A 615 22.30 13.05 -14.47
C THR A 615 20.94 13.51 -14.98
N THR A 616 19.89 12.78 -14.60
CA THR A 616 18.49 13.19 -14.82
C THR A 616 17.99 14.05 -13.63
N SER A 617 16.71 14.00 -13.28
CA SER A 617 16.12 14.73 -12.16
C SER A 617 14.81 14.08 -11.70
N VAL A 618 14.33 14.37 -10.49
CA VAL A 618 12.95 14.01 -10.09
C VAL A 618 11.92 14.59 -11.04
N THR A 619 12.22 15.74 -11.65
CA THR A 619 11.27 16.45 -12.53
C THR A 619 10.91 15.64 -13.77
N ALA A 620 11.77 14.70 -14.19
CA ALA A 620 11.46 13.73 -15.24
C ALA A 620 10.31 12.77 -14.87
N TYR A 621 10.03 12.62 -13.57
CA TYR A 621 9.08 11.66 -13.00
C TYR A 621 7.86 12.36 -12.39
N GLU A 622 8.06 13.46 -11.66
CA GLU A 622 6.97 14.23 -11.04
C GLU A 622 6.37 15.29 -11.98
N GLY A 623 7.17 15.74 -12.96
CA GLY A 623 6.95 17.03 -13.60
C GLY A 623 7.36 18.20 -12.70
N SER A 624 7.35 19.41 -13.27
CA SER A 624 7.47 20.66 -12.53
C SER A 624 6.78 21.75 -13.33
N GLU A 625 5.82 22.44 -12.70
CA GLU A 625 5.01 23.48 -13.36
C GLU A 625 5.86 24.65 -13.85
N ASP A 626 6.89 25.05 -13.09
CA ASP A 626 7.76 26.18 -13.46
C ASP A 626 8.93 25.78 -14.39
N LEU A 627 9.14 24.50 -14.69
CA LEU A 627 10.33 23.98 -15.36
C LEU A 627 9.96 23.02 -16.50
N ILE A 628 9.09 23.45 -17.41
CA ILE A 628 8.50 22.60 -18.44
C ILE A 628 9.56 22.06 -19.42
N ASP A 629 10.37 22.96 -20.00
CA ASP A 629 11.46 22.63 -20.94
C ASP A 629 12.54 21.77 -20.26
N TYR A 630 12.98 22.17 -19.07
CA TYR A 630 13.95 21.41 -18.27
C TYR A 630 13.43 20.00 -17.93
N SER A 631 12.18 19.87 -17.45
CA SER A 631 11.58 18.56 -17.12
C SER A 631 11.52 17.66 -18.36
N ALA A 632 11.20 18.23 -19.53
CA ALA A 632 11.21 17.51 -20.80
C ALA A 632 12.63 17.01 -21.16
N THR A 633 13.67 17.84 -21.00
CA THR A 633 15.06 17.41 -21.22
C THR A 633 15.48 16.27 -20.28
N LYS A 634 15.10 16.35 -19.00
CA LYS A 634 15.42 15.29 -18.02
C LYS A 634 14.66 13.99 -18.32
N GLY A 635 13.43 14.07 -18.83
CA GLY A 635 12.69 12.92 -19.38
C GLY A 635 13.33 12.31 -20.63
N ALA A 636 13.86 13.15 -21.51
CA ALA A 636 14.64 12.70 -22.68
C ALA A 636 15.90 11.93 -22.24
N LEU A 637 16.63 12.41 -21.23
CA LEU A 637 17.79 11.70 -20.67
C LEU A 637 17.44 10.33 -20.06
N VAL A 638 16.28 10.18 -19.41
CA VAL A 638 15.80 8.86 -18.92
C VAL A 638 15.61 7.89 -20.09
N SER A 639 14.98 8.36 -21.16
CA SER A 639 14.72 7.54 -22.35
C SER A 639 16.00 7.22 -23.12
N LEU A 640 16.91 8.19 -23.24
CA LEU A 640 18.23 8.03 -23.84
C LEU A 640 19.06 6.97 -23.08
N THR A 641 19.08 7.06 -21.75
CA THR A 641 19.78 6.10 -20.88
C THR A 641 19.32 4.67 -21.12
N ARG A 642 18.01 4.43 -21.12
CA ARG A 642 17.43 3.11 -21.35
C ARG A 642 17.73 2.58 -22.75
N SER A 643 17.65 3.44 -23.76
CA SER A 643 17.88 3.06 -25.15
C SER A 643 19.35 2.74 -25.42
N LEU A 644 20.27 3.55 -24.88
CA LEU A 644 21.71 3.31 -24.98
C LEU A 644 22.12 2.06 -24.19
N ALA A 645 21.56 1.84 -23.01
CA ALA A 645 21.83 0.63 -22.22
C ALA A 645 21.50 -0.65 -23.00
N ALA A 646 20.36 -0.67 -23.68
CA ALA A 646 19.97 -1.80 -24.52
C ALA A 646 20.90 -1.93 -25.76
N SER A 647 21.24 -0.81 -26.39
CA SER A 647 22.10 -0.77 -27.58
C SER A 647 23.54 -1.23 -27.30
N LEU A 648 24.06 -0.93 -26.11
CA LEU A 648 25.47 -1.15 -25.76
C LEU A 648 25.70 -2.41 -24.90
N ALA A 649 24.64 -3.14 -24.56
CA ALA A 649 24.72 -4.34 -23.72
C ALA A 649 25.66 -5.41 -24.30
N GLU A 650 25.60 -5.67 -25.60
CA GLU A 650 26.49 -6.65 -26.27
C GLU A 650 27.95 -6.21 -26.32
N LYS A 651 28.23 -4.91 -26.16
CA LYS A 651 29.59 -4.36 -26.05
C LYS A 651 30.12 -4.39 -24.61
N GLY A 652 29.31 -4.85 -23.65
CA GLY A 652 29.67 -4.88 -22.24
C GLY A 652 29.80 -3.49 -21.60
N ILE A 653 29.23 -2.44 -22.21
CA ILE A 653 29.23 -1.07 -21.68
C ILE A 653 27.91 -0.82 -20.96
N ARG A 654 27.98 -0.39 -19.70
CA ARG A 654 26.79 -0.13 -18.87
C ARG A 654 26.36 1.33 -19.00
N VAL A 655 25.06 1.58 -19.13
CA VAL A 655 24.53 2.94 -19.19
C VAL A 655 23.44 3.11 -18.15
N ASN A 656 23.63 4.00 -17.18
CA ASN A 656 22.68 4.23 -16.10
C ASN A 656 22.46 5.72 -15.88
N ALA A 657 21.54 6.07 -15.00
CA ALA A 657 21.31 7.44 -14.60
C ALA A 657 21.17 7.59 -13.08
N VAL A 658 21.42 8.81 -12.61
CA VAL A 658 21.06 9.24 -11.25
C VAL A 658 19.98 10.31 -11.38
N ALA A 659 18.93 10.21 -10.57
CA ALA A 659 17.83 11.18 -10.48
C ALA A 659 17.89 11.91 -9.13
N PRO A 660 18.59 13.05 -9.05
CA PRO A 660 18.69 13.83 -7.82
C PRO A 660 17.35 14.50 -7.48
N GLY A 661 17.13 14.67 -6.17
CA GLY A 661 16.12 15.55 -5.56
C GLY A 661 16.46 17.04 -5.65
N PRO A 662 15.90 17.84 -4.73
CA PRO A 662 16.40 19.19 -4.49
C PRO A 662 17.76 19.12 -3.80
N ILE A 663 18.84 19.40 -4.54
CA ILE A 663 20.23 19.36 -4.06
C ILE A 663 20.80 20.77 -4.02
N TRP A 664 21.46 21.13 -2.92
CA TRP A 664 22.08 22.43 -2.73
C TRP A 664 23.31 22.58 -3.64
N THR A 665 23.18 23.34 -4.74
CA THR A 665 24.18 23.54 -5.79
C THR A 665 24.07 24.95 -6.37
N PRO A 666 25.07 25.46 -7.12
CA PRO A 666 25.02 26.81 -7.70
C PRO A 666 23.88 27.02 -8.69
N LEU A 667 23.36 25.93 -9.28
CA LEU A 667 22.18 25.95 -10.16
C LEU A 667 20.93 26.49 -9.44
N ILE A 668 20.84 26.37 -8.11
CA ILE A 668 19.65 26.78 -7.35
C ILE A 668 19.57 28.31 -7.16
N PRO A 669 20.57 28.99 -6.57
CA PRO A 669 20.50 30.45 -6.39
C PRO A 669 20.66 31.23 -7.69
N SER A 670 21.23 30.65 -8.75
CA SER A 670 21.32 31.29 -10.09
C SER A 670 20.02 31.22 -10.90
N THR A 671 19.00 30.51 -10.42
CA THR A 671 17.76 30.26 -11.18
C THR A 671 16.49 30.63 -10.44
N PHE A 672 16.44 30.39 -9.13
CA PHE A 672 15.24 30.67 -8.34
C PHE A 672 15.38 31.96 -7.54
N SER A 673 14.24 32.60 -7.26
CA SER A 673 14.18 33.78 -6.40
C SER A 673 14.67 33.47 -4.98
N ALA A 674 15.17 34.50 -4.28
CA ALA A 674 15.69 34.36 -2.92
C ALA A 674 14.71 33.69 -1.96
N GLU A 675 13.40 33.92 -2.15
CA GLU A 675 12.33 33.31 -1.36
C GLU A 675 12.21 31.80 -1.63
N LYS A 676 12.19 31.40 -2.90
CA LYS A 676 12.14 29.98 -3.28
C LYS A 676 13.41 29.24 -2.88
N VAL A 677 14.57 29.91 -2.98
CA VAL A 677 15.86 29.42 -2.49
C VAL A 677 15.78 29.15 -0.98
N SER A 678 15.31 30.09 -0.16
CA SER A 678 15.26 29.93 1.30
C SER A 678 14.43 28.75 1.81
N ASN A 679 13.44 28.33 1.01
CA ASN A 679 12.55 27.19 1.32
C ASN A 679 12.93 25.92 0.55
N PHE A 680 14.04 25.93 -0.19
CA PHE A 680 14.43 24.85 -1.08
C PHE A 680 14.62 23.52 -0.33
N GLY A 681 14.00 22.45 -0.83
CA GLY A 681 14.06 21.12 -0.22
C GLY A 681 13.17 20.89 1.02
N SER A 682 12.51 21.92 1.56
CA SER A 682 11.57 21.78 2.70
C SER A 682 10.34 20.92 2.36
N GLY A 683 9.97 20.86 1.08
CA GLY A 683 8.89 20.01 0.56
C GLY A 683 9.18 18.51 0.66
N THR A 684 10.46 18.10 0.68
CA THR A 684 10.85 16.68 0.69
C THR A 684 10.38 15.98 1.97
N PRO A 685 10.23 14.64 1.95
CA PRO A 685 9.99 13.87 3.17
C PRO A 685 11.08 14.00 4.23
N MET A 686 12.34 14.18 3.83
CA MET A 686 13.48 14.44 4.73
C MET A 686 13.56 15.90 5.22
N LYS A 687 12.69 16.79 4.74
CA LYS A 687 12.54 18.18 5.21
C LYS A 687 13.80 19.04 5.11
N ARG A 688 14.68 18.70 4.18
CA ARG A 688 15.89 19.47 3.84
C ARG A 688 16.28 19.22 2.38
N PRO A 689 17.07 20.11 1.76
CA PRO A 689 17.77 19.76 0.53
C PRO A 689 18.84 18.69 0.82
N GLY A 690 19.14 17.88 -0.20
CA GLY A 690 20.33 17.03 -0.19
C GLY A 690 21.59 17.88 -0.39
N GLN A 691 22.73 17.36 0.08
CA GLN A 691 24.05 17.92 -0.25
C GLN A 691 24.70 17.14 -1.39
N PRO A 692 25.57 17.75 -2.20
CA PRO A 692 26.27 17.06 -3.29
C PRO A 692 26.97 15.76 -2.86
N ALA A 693 27.61 15.76 -1.67
CA ALA A 693 28.26 14.58 -1.08
C ALA A 693 27.33 13.37 -0.84
N GLU A 694 26.02 13.58 -0.85
CA GLU A 694 25.04 12.51 -0.69
C GLU A 694 24.68 11.82 -2.02
N LEU A 695 25.05 12.43 -3.16
CA LEU A 695 24.83 11.87 -4.50
C LEU A 695 26.00 11.04 -4.97
N ALA A 696 27.22 11.54 -4.77
CA ALA A 696 28.42 10.96 -5.35
C ALA A 696 28.64 9.46 -5.05
N PRO A 697 28.26 8.89 -3.88
CA PRO A 697 28.30 7.44 -3.67
C PRO A 697 27.45 6.63 -4.66
N ALA A 698 26.35 7.18 -5.17
CA ALA A 698 25.55 6.53 -6.22
C ALA A 698 26.29 6.49 -7.56
N TYR A 699 27.09 7.52 -7.87
CA TYR A 699 27.94 7.53 -9.07
C TYR A 699 29.09 6.55 -8.94
N VAL A 700 29.74 6.47 -7.77
CA VAL A 700 30.79 5.47 -7.50
C VAL A 700 30.23 4.05 -7.69
N TYR A 701 29.05 3.78 -7.13
CA TYR A 701 28.38 2.51 -7.32
C TYR A 701 28.17 2.20 -8.80
N LEU A 702 27.56 3.12 -9.56
CA LEU A 702 27.25 2.91 -10.97
C LEU A 702 28.49 2.85 -11.88
N ALA A 703 29.57 3.55 -11.54
CA ALA A 703 30.82 3.51 -12.30
C ALA A 703 31.58 2.21 -12.06
N SER A 704 31.64 1.75 -10.81
CA SER A 704 32.43 0.58 -10.43
C SER A 704 31.80 -0.76 -10.82
N GLN A 705 32.59 -1.83 -10.66
CA GLN A 705 32.13 -3.21 -10.88
C GLN A 705 31.14 -3.72 -9.82
N ASP A 706 30.88 -2.96 -8.74
CA ASP A 706 29.79 -3.24 -7.80
C ASP A 706 28.42 -3.23 -8.50
N ALA A 707 28.31 -2.52 -9.62
CA ALA A 707 27.12 -2.41 -10.45
C ALA A 707 27.22 -3.22 -11.76
N SER A 708 28.02 -4.29 -11.80
CA SER A 708 28.26 -5.11 -12.99
C SER A 708 26.97 -5.67 -13.64
N TYR A 709 25.90 -5.89 -12.87
CA TYR A 709 24.59 -6.34 -13.38
C TYR A 709 23.52 -5.23 -13.40
N VAL A 710 23.94 -3.96 -13.43
CA VAL A 710 23.04 -2.79 -13.45
C VAL A 710 23.31 -1.99 -14.71
N SER A 711 22.36 -2.03 -15.66
CA SER A 711 22.35 -1.23 -16.88
C SER A 711 20.90 -0.85 -17.23
N GLY A 712 20.69 0.36 -17.74
CA GLY A 712 19.39 0.95 -18.07
C GLY A 712 18.60 1.43 -16.85
N GLN A 713 19.22 1.48 -15.67
CA GLN A 713 18.55 1.80 -14.41
C GLN A 713 18.73 3.26 -14.03
N VAL A 714 17.85 3.73 -13.12
CA VAL A 714 17.92 5.08 -12.56
C VAL A 714 17.96 4.99 -11.04
N ILE A 715 19.01 5.53 -10.42
CA ILE A 715 19.13 5.60 -8.96
C ILE A 715 18.53 6.93 -8.48
N HIS A 716 17.48 6.84 -7.66
CA HIS A 716 16.79 8.02 -7.12
C HIS A 716 17.37 8.43 -5.77
N VAL A 717 17.97 9.63 -5.71
CA VAL A 717 18.54 10.17 -4.47
C VAL A 717 17.89 11.52 -4.19
N ASN A 718 16.73 11.49 -3.53
CA ASN A 718 15.78 12.60 -3.59
C ASN A 718 15.13 12.98 -2.25
N GLY A 719 15.70 12.58 -1.12
CA GLY A 719 15.14 12.89 0.20
C GLY A 719 13.83 12.16 0.52
N GLY A 720 13.58 11.01 -0.13
CA GLY A 720 12.45 10.11 0.17
C GLY A 720 11.19 10.36 -0.66
N ILE A 721 11.28 11.19 -1.71
CA ILE A 721 10.21 11.41 -2.67
C ILE A 721 9.93 10.10 -3.43
N ILE A 722 8.67 9.67 -3.47
CA ILE A 722 8.27 8.38 -4.04
C ILE A 722 7.86 8.54 -5.51
N LEU A 723 8.73 8.09 -6.41
CA LEU A 723 8.62 8.31 -7.86
C LEU A 723 8.19 7.07 -8.66
N ASN A 724 7.78 5.99 -7.98
CA ASN A 724 7.50 4.70 -8.62
C ASN A 724 8.74 4.18 -9.40
N GLY A 725 9.94 4.36 -8.82
CA GLY A 725 11.22 3.88 -9.35
C GLY A 725 11.48 2.40 -9.14
#